data_AF-A0A536D9H2-F1
#
_entry.id   AF-A0A536D9H2-F1
#
_cell.length_a   1.000
_cell.length_b   1.000
_cell.length_c   1.000
_cell.angle_alpha   90.00
_cell.angle_beta   90.00
_cell.angle_gamma   90.00
#
_symmetry.space_group_name_H-M   'P 1'
#
loop_
_entity.id
_entity.type
_entity.pdbx_description
1 polymer ?
#
loop_
_entity_poly.entity_id
_entity_poly.type
_entity_poly.pdbx_seq_one_letter_code
_entity_poly.pdbx_strand_id
1 'polypeptide(L)'
;MSRPNRLFEQMPVLPSKLTPTLTRPERKGRWRTAAVAGALACGSAVVAAQIALAAPTPWLAVDGSIRFLGTPGTTYDWANSGAVSPINACPVGAVNLSGSGGIFNCGRPGAGGAPPIPPSLTPTAAADASIISAVFISDPIAGDTTNCGGDPTVVGGGAKNGDAFNTITTTSGSVPGKDDLSNVYAVSHTRADTGHPEMFFAAERLVNNGDSHIDFEFLQSSIGATPACAGAFTGNRTEGDLLVAVDYTAGGSLAGASVWQWHCAADPGPQPADGTVCDPGGLSVAHYEQIAVPSFLTLAVNSGADVLCGGWVCRLGAGATVPQNDFVEGGIDLAGIPFEGCFNSFLPHTRTAQSFSSGLKDFAGPTAFHSCRTAVQSSNSSPTGGGVSPGTAASDSVTVGNGGAGPAPTGSVTFFICGPSQLTGGSCPSGGSQVGAVKPLIAGSASSDPTSATTAFGKYCWRTVFTPDATSTGVFAPGVHTNTTTECFAIAGPGLPNTGFPLDVPDMGAVAPAAGGIVVPLLMLAALARRRTAAAAMLVVVALAAVSVANAPSRNPNAAVASAHQPVAVAAVPSAAPAAGVSKTGTRAVWRLVIEKIGVDAPIERVGVDPAHAMAPPSSLSTVGWYAIGPSPGQPGDAVIDGHYGLPSYPAVFRNLHALERGDALVVIWPDGRQVTFRVTSSVVIARNAPAPSGLFGTGGAPKLSLITCAGAWDQGQATYTHRLIVTAVAAG
;
A
#
# COMPACT_ATOMS: atom_id res chain seq x y z
N MET A 1 54.58 -37.40 -55.63
CA MET A 1 56.03 -37.17 -55.79
C MET A 1 56.68 -37.03 -54.41
N SER A 2 57.98 -36.73 -54.32
CA SER A 2 58.87 -37.12 -53.22
C SER A 2 58.67 -36.49 -51.82
N ARG A 3 59.17 -37.24 -50.81
CA ARG A 3 59.58 -36.86 -49.43
C ARG A 3 60.89 -36.00 -49.45
N PRO A 4 61.57 -35.61 -48.33
CA PRO A 4 61.42 -35.89 -46.87
C PRO A 4 61.26 -34.61 -45.98
N ASN A 5 61.32 -34.58 -44.63
CA ASN A 5 62.08 -35.40 -43.67
C ASN A 5 61.48 -35.53 -42.23
N ARG A 6 62.11 -36.34 -41.37
CA ARG A 6 61.72 -36.70 -39.97
C ARG A 6 62.73 -36.19 -38.92
N LEU A 7 62.31 -36.18 -37.64
CA LEU A 7 62.86 -36.88 -36.44
C LEU A 7 61.79 -36.73 -35.32
N PHE A 8 61.30 -37.78 -34.61
CA PHE A 8 61.88 -38.54 -33.47
C PHE A 8 62.17 -37.64 -32.22
N GLU A 9 61.92 -38.06 -30.96
CA GLU A 9 61.90 -39.43 -30.41
C GLU A 9 61.07 -39.64 -29.09
N GLN A 10 60.37 -40.79 -28.99
CA GLN A 10 60.02 -41.64 -27.81
C GLN A 10 59.30 -41.16 -26.50
N MET A 11 58.50 -42.10 -25.93
CA MET A 11 57.95 -42.16 -24.55
C MET A 11 58.78 -43.17 -23.69
N PRO A 12 58.59 -43.33 -22.36
CA PRO A 12 57.61 -44.33 -21.85
C PRO A 12 56.99 -44.15 -20.42
N VAL A 13 55.75 -44.63 -20.27
CA VAL A 13 55.15 -45.51 -19.21
C VAL A 13 55.48 -45.37 -17.69
N LEU A 14 54.37 -45.36 -16.89
CA LEU A 14 54.10 -45.79 -15.49
C LEU A 14 55.10 -46.78 -14.80
N PRO A 15 55.17 -46.97 -13.44
CA PRO A 15 54.01 -46.99 -12.51
C PRO A 15 54.21 -46.66 -10.99
N SER A 16 53.12 -46.87 -10.23
CA SER A 16 53.05 -47.43 -8.84
C SER A 16 53.06 -46.52 -7.60
N LYS A 17 52.57 -47.10 -6.48
CA LYS A 17 52.31 -46.46 -5.17
C LYS A 17 53.50 -46.66 -4.22
N LEU A 18 53.66 -45.77 -3.22
CA LEU A 18 54.25 -46.14 -1.93
C LEU A 18 53.77 -45.24 -0.78
N THR A 19 53.55 -45.84 0.38
CA THR A 19 53.44 -45.22 1.71
C THR A 19 54.19 -46.16 2.65
N PRO A 20 54.87 -45.67 3.70
CA PRO A 20 54.37 -46.02 5.03
C PRO A 20 54.69 -45.00 6.17
N THR A 21 54.04 -45.20 7.32
CA THR A 21 54.50 -45.11 8.74
C THR A 21 55.69 -44.23 9.16
N LEU A 22 55.79 -43.70 10.39
CA LEU A 22 54.91 -43.55 11.57
C LEU A 22 55.69 -42.69 12.59
N THR A 23 55.01 -41.87 13.40
CA THR A 23 55.31 -41.79 14.85
C THR A 23 54.22 -41.02 15.60
N ARG A 24 53.83 -41.54 16.76
CA ARG A 24 53.02 -40.86 17.79
C ARG A 24 53.33 -41.48 19.14
N PRO A 25 53.50 -40.68 20.19
CA PRO A 25 52.82 -40.99 21.47
C PRO A 25 51.88 -39.83 21.87
N GLU A 26 50.59 -40.06 22.20
CA GLU A 26 50.03 -40.46 23.52
C GLU A 26 49.76 -39.24 24.43
N ARG A 27 48.84 -39.18 25.41
CA ARG A 27 47.66 -39.94 25.96
C ARG A 27 46.86 -38.87 26.77
N LYS A 28 45.64 -38.97 27.34
CA LYS A 28 44.49 -39.90 27.58
C LYS A 28 43.34 -38.93 27.99
N GLY A 29 42.03 -39.14 27.81
CA GLY A 29 41.16 -40.14 27.18
C GLY A 29 39.77 -39.49 26.92
N ARG A 30 38.88 -40.03 26.09
CA ARG A 30 37.77 -40.96 26.45
C ARG A 30 36.88 -40.45 27.62
N TRP A 31 35.55 -40.52 27.57
CA TRP A 31 34.71 -41.59 26.96
C TRP A 31 33.58 -41.09 26.04
N ARG A 32 32.93 -42.02 25.31
CA ARG A 32 31.67 -41.83 24.58
C ARG A 32 30.50 -42.43 25.37
N THR A 33 29.33 -41.79 25.26
CA THR A 33 28.00 -42.43 25.36
C THR A 33 27.09 -41.78 24.31
N ALA A 34 26.05 -42.49 23.86
CA ALA A 34 25.14 -42.01 22.80
C ALA A 34 23.67 -42.30 23.12
N ALA A 35 22.85 -41.26 23.04
CA ALA A 35 21.38 -41.23 22.90
C ALA A 35 21.07 -39.83 22.32
N VAL A 36 20.28 -39.60 21.26
CA VAL A 36 18.95 -40.10 20.87
C VAL A 36 17.81 -39.43 21.65
N ALA A 37 16.96 -38.71 20.88
CA ALA A 37 15.69 -38.07 21.24
C ALA A 37 15.72 -36.89 22.24
N GLY A 38 14.72 -35.99 22.12
CA GLY A 38 14.31 -35.11 23.23
C GLY A 38 14.27 -33.59 22.99
N ALA A 39 14.66 -33.06 21.84
CA ALA A 39 14.58 -31.63 21.56
C ALA A 39 13.15 -31.18 21.20
N LEU A 40 12.28 -31.01 22.20
CA LEU A 40 11.01 -30.30 22.02
C LEU A 40 11.30 -28.83 21.72
N ALA A 41 11.16 -28.44 20.46
CA ALA A 41 11.03 -27.04 20.10
C ALA A 41 9.64 -26.55 20.56
N CYS A 42 9.56 -26.03 21.78
CA CYS A 42 8.44 -25.17 22.19
C CYS A 42 8.55 -23.84 21.41
N GLY A 43 8.22 -23.89 20.12
CA GLY A 43 7.94 -22.70 19.35
C GLY A 43 6.74 -22.01 19.98
N SER A 44 6.98 -20.82 20.55
CA SER A 44 5.90 -19.95 21.01
C SER A 44 5.08 -19.53 19.79
N ALA A 45 4.03 -20.29 19.50
CA ALA A 45 3.05 -19.98 18.49
C ALA A 45 2.26 -18.74 18.93
N VAL A 46 2.87 -17.57 18.73
CA VAL A 46 2.15 -16.30 18.68
C VAL A 46 1.26 -16.38 17.45
N VAL A 47 0.08 -16.96 17.63
CA VAL A 47 -1.05 -16.80 16.72
C VAL A 47 -1.53 -15.37 16.88
N ALA A 48 -0.73 -14.45 16.34
CA ALA A 48 -1.30 -13.28 15.72
C ALA A 48 -2.34 -13.81 14.73
N ALA A 49 -3.55 -13.28 14.78
CA ALA A 49 -4.49 -13.42 13.68
C ALA A 49 -3.94 -12.59 12.52
N GLN A 50 -2.92 -13.13 11.84
CA GLN A 50 -2.69 -12.80 10.45
C GLN A 50 -4.01 -13.11 9.77
N ILE A 51 -4.70 -12.06 9.29
CA ILE A 51 -5.61 -12.23 8.16
C ILE A 51 -4.74 -12.90 7.11
N ALA A 52 -5.05 -14.15 6.76
CA ALA A 52 -4.29 -14.88 5.78
C ALA A 52 -4.45 -14.12 4.46
N LEU A 53 -3.43 -13.34 4.09
CA LEU A 53 -3.44 -12.50 2.90
C LEU A 53 -3.72 -13.42 1.72
N ALA A 54 -4.90 -13.23 1.12
CA ALA A 54 -5.52 -14.25 0.30
C ALA A 54 -4.55 -14.63 -0.83
N ALA A 55 -4.19 -15.91 -0.87
CA ALA A 55 -3.49 -16.43 -2.04
C ALA A 55 -4.52 -16.64 -3.15
N PRO A 56 -4.15 -16.36 -4.42
CA PRO A 56 -5.07 -16.58 -5.51
C PRO A 56 -5.42 -18.06 -5.55
N THR A 57 -6.64 -18.38 -5.93
CA THR A 57 -7.12 -19.75 -5.95
C THR A 57 -6.46 -20.56 -7.07
N PRO A 58 -6.63 -21.89 -7.05
CA PRO A 58 -6.47 -22.71 -8.24
C PRO A 58 -7.73 -22.68 -9.13
N TRP A 59 -8.48 -21.57 -9.27
CA TRP A 59 -9.68 -21.50 -10.13
C TRP A 59 -9.37 -21.81 -11.59
N LEU A 60 -8.25 -21.27 -12.10
CA LEU A 60 -7.77 -21.57 -13.44
C LEU A 60 -7.64 -23.10 -13.62
N ALA A 61 -7.31 -23.82 -12.53
CA ALA A 61 -7.29 -25.27 -12.39
C ALA A 61 -8.68 -25.87 -12.03
N VAL A 62 -9.62 -25.77 -12.96
CA VAL A 62 -10.96 -26.39 -12.88
C VAL A 62 -10.92 -27.90 -12.60
N ASP A 63 -9.82 -28.60 -12.92
CA ASP A 63 -9.56 -30.02 -12.60
C ASP A 63 -8.47 -30.24 -11.52
N GLY A 64 -7.79 -29.18 -11.05
CA GLY A 64 -6.63 -29.23 -10.15
C GLY A 64 -5.25 -29.22 -10.83
N SER A 65 -5.16 -29.19 -12.16
CA SER A 65 -3.90 -29.30 -12.94
C SER A 65 -3.37 -27.99 -13.52
N ILE A 66 -4.17 -26.92 -13.54
CA ILE A 66 -3.93 -25.70 -14.34
C ILE A 66 -3.41 -24.53 -13.46
N ARG A 67 -2.31 -24.83 -12.78
CA ARG A 67 -1.17 -23.90 -12.68
C ARG A 67 0.03 -24.65 -13.24
N PHE A 68 1.10 -23.99 -13.68
CA PHE A 68 2.38 -24.71 -13.75
C PHE A 68 2.87 -25.09 -12.34
N LEU A 69 2.57 -26.32 -11.91
CA LEU A 69 2.88 -26.86 -10.57
C LEU A 69 4.30 -27.46 -10.46
N GLY A 70 5.28 -26.97 -11.23
CA GLY A 70 6.66 -27.49 -11.20
C GLY A 70 6.85 -28.91 -11.74
N THR A 71 5.78 -29.57 -12.19
CA THR A 71 5.73 -31.02 -12.36
C THR A 71 5.76 -31.42 -13.84
N PRO A 72 6.75 -32.19 -14.32
CA PRO A 72 6.80 -32.63 -15.72
C PRO A 72 5.66 -33.60 -16.07
N GLY A 73 5.01 -33.38 -17.22
CA GLY A 73 4.09 -34.34 -17.85
C GLY A 73 2.59 -34.13 -17.61
N THR A 74 2.18 -33.05 -16.94
CA THR A 74 0.76 -32.66 -16.86
C THR A 74 0.29 -31.96 -18.13
N THR A 75 -0.97 -32.16 -18.52
CA THR A 75 -1.63 -31.46 -19.64
C THR A 75 -2.21 -30.12 -19.17
N TYR A 76 -2.19 -29.11 -20.05
CA TYR A 76 -2.56 -27.74 -19.71
C TYR A 76 -3.91 -27.36 -20.35
N ASP A 77 -4.85 -26.83 -19.56
CA ASP A 77 -6.25 -26.55 -19.95
C ASP A 77 -6.68 -25.10 -19.64
N TRP A 78 -5.78 -24.14 -19.85
CA TRP A 78 -6.16 -22.72 -20.04
C TRP A 78 -6.98 -22.55 -21.35
N ALA A 79 -7.09 -23.59 -22.19
CA ALA A 79 -7.80 -23.56 -23.47
C ALA A 79 -8.17 -24.96 -24.07
N ASN A 80 -9.46 -25.36 -24.00
CA ASN A 80 -10.05 -26.52 -24.70
C ASN A 80 -11.56 -26.30 -24.98
N SER A 81 -12.12 -26.88 -26.06
CA SER A 81 -13.44 -26.52 -26.66
C SER A 81 -14.69 -27.13 -26.02
N GLY A 82 -14.56 -27.85 -24.91
CA GLY A 82 -15.56 -28.75 -24.36
C GLY A 82 -15.55 -30.14 -25.04
N ALA A 83 -15.58 -31.22 -24.26
CA ALA A 83 -15.94 -32.55 -24.79
C ALA A 83 -17.45 -32.67 -25.10
N VAL A 84 -18.24 -31.67 -24.71
CA VAL A 84 -19.71 -31.65 -24.77
C VAL A 84 -20.29 -30.28 -25.16
N SER A 85 -19.47 -29.36 -25.72
CA SER A 85 -20.01 -28.05 -26.13
C SER A 85 -20.92 -28.19 -27.36
N PRO A 86 -22.17 -27.68 -27.33
CA PRO A 86 -23.10 -27.82 -28.45
C PRO A 86 -22.77 -26.92 -29.66
N ILE A 87 -21.81 -26.00 -29.49
CA ILE A 87 -21.33 -24.99 -30.45
C ILE A 87 -19.84 -24.84 -30.15
N ASN A 88 -18.87 -24.82 -31.07
CA ASN A 88 -18.86 -25.21 -32.49
C ASN A 88 -17.47 -25.83 -32.79
N ALA A 89 -17.29 -26.49 -33.92
CA ALA A 89 -15.95 -26.79 -34.42
C ALA A 89 -15.21 -25.48 -34.77
N CYS A 90 -13.95 -25.35 -34.36
CA CYS A 90 -13.11 -24.23 -34.80
C CYS A 90 -13.01 -24.20 -36.34
N PRO A 91 -13.02 -23.02 -36.99
CA PRO A 91 -12.94 -22.94 -38.45
C PRO A 91 -11.66 -23.57 -39.02
N VAL A 92 -11.75 -24.08 -40.25
CA VAL A 92 -10.67 -24.82 -40.92
C VAL A 92 -9.35 -24.06 -40.89
N GLY A 93 -8.28 -24.73 -40.46
CA GLY A 93 -6.94 -24.14 -40.30
C GLY A 93 -6.67 -23.54 -38.91
N ALA A 94 -7.66 -23.49 -38.02
CA ALA A 94 -7.44 -23.19 -36.60
C ALA A 94 -6.79 -24.35 -35.84
N VAL A 95 -6.02 -24.02 -34.81
CA VAL A 95 -5.69 -24.97 -33.75
C VAL A 95 -6.96 -25.20 -32.92
N ASN A 96 -7.31 -26.46 -32.67
CA ASN A 96 -8.51 -26.83 -31.91
C ASN A 96 -8.16 -27.97 -30.96
N LEU A 97 -8.23 -27.72 -29.66
CA LEU A 97 -8.13 -28.78 -28.65
C LEU A 97 -9.50 -29.12 -28.02
N SER A 98 -9.66 -30.39 -27.66
CA SER A 98 -10.87 -31.00 -27.14
C SER A 98 -10.70 -31.44 -25.67
N GLY A 99 -11.56 -30.93 -24.80
CA GLY A 99 -11.49 -31.08 -23.33
C GLY A 99 -12.36 -29.98 -22.70
N SER A 100 -12.80 -30.08 -21.46
CA SER A 100 -13.75 -29.11 -20.88
C SER A 100 -13.18 -28.37 -19.67
N GLY A 101 -13.00 -27.07 -19.82
CA GLY A 101 -12.54 -26.15 -18.77
C GLY A 101 -11.98 -24.86 -19.36
N GLY A 102 -11.12 -24.99 -20.37
CA GLY A 102 -10.34 -23.88 -20.90
C GLY A 102 -11.10 -22.68 -21.50
N ILE A 103 -10.41 -21.54 -21.42
CA ILE A 103 -10.93 -20.19 -21.60
C ILE A 103 -10.86 -19.76 -23.05
N PHE A 104 -9.74 -20.03 -23.72
CA PHE A 104 -9.49 -19.65 -25.11
C PHE A 104 -9.54 -20.87 -26.06
N ASN A 105 -9.72 -20.69 -27.37
CA ASN A 105 -9.47 -21.70 -28.41
C ASN A 105 -9.51 -21.08 -29.83
N CYS A 106 -9.31 -21.90 -30.87
CA CYS A 106 -9.56 -21.56 -32.28
C CYS A 106 -8.64 -20.48 -32.90
N GLY A 107 -7.47 -20.23 -32.30
CA GLY A 107 -6.41 -19.37 -32.86
C GLY A 107 -5.78 -19.99 -34.11
N ARG A 108 -5.26 -19.18 -35.03
CA ARG A 108 -4.92 -19.63 -36.41
C ARG A 108 -3.65 -18.99 -36.96
N PRO A 109 -2.88 -19.69 -37.81
CA PRO A 109 -1.75 -19.07 -38.50
C PRO A 109 -2.19 -17.86 -39.33
N GLY A 110 -1.37 -16.81 -39.36
CA GLY A 110 -1.61 -15.65 -40.21
C GLY A 110 -1.43 -15.99 -41.71
N ALA A 111 -2.21 -15.31 -42.56
CA ALA A 111 -2.13 -15.52 -44.00
C ALA A 111 -0.84 -14.90 -44.57
N GLY A 112 -0.14 -15.63 -45.44
CA GLY A 112 1.03 -15.11 -46.17
C GLY A 112 2.26 -14.76 -45.31
N GLY A 113 2.32 -15.25 -44.06
CA GLY A 113 3.38 -14.90 -43.11
C GLY A 113 3.06 -13.68 -42.24
N ALA A 114 1.83 -13.18 -42.25
CA ALA A 114 1.35 -12.23 -41.24
C ALA A 114 1.32 -12.86 -39.82
N PRO A 115 1.22 -12.04 -38.75
CA PRO A 115 1.10 -12.54 -37.38
C PRO A 115 -0.09 -13.51 -37.18
N PRO A 116 -0.03 -14.44 -36.22
CA PRO A 116 -1.14 -15.33 -35.89
C PRO A 116 -2.42 -14.57 -35.52
N ILE A 117 -3.56 -15.13 -35.90
CA ILE A 117 -4.87 -14.70 -35.41
C ILE A 117 -5.03 -15.27 -33.99
N PRO A 118 -5.20 -14.43 -32.95
CA PRO A 118 -5.35 -14.91 -31.58
C PRO A 118 -6.59 -15.80 -31.41
N PRO A 119 -6.59 -16.70 -30.42
CA PRO A 119 -7.76 -17.47 -30.06
C PRO A 119 -8.91 -16.58 -29.56
N SER A 120 -10.14 -17.06 -29.73
CA SER A 120 -11.34 -16.47 -29.15
C SER A 120 -11.70 -17.17 -27.84
N LEU A 121 -12.54 -16.55 -27.01
CA LEU A 121 -13.15 -17.24 -25.88
C LEU A 121 -13.93 -18.48 -26.33
N THR A 122 -13.89 -19.53 -25.53
CA THR A 122 -14.77 -20.69 -25.68
C THR A 122 -16.20 -20.29 -25.35
N PRO A 123 -17.23 -20.91 -25.97
CA PRO A 123 -18.62 -20.63 -25.63
C PRO A 123 -18.99 -21.04 -24.20
N THR A 124 -18.16 -21.85 -23.52
CA THR A 124 -18.28 -22.09 -22.07
C THR A 124 -17.78 -20.87 -21.29
N ALA A 125 -16.56 -20.38 -21.54
CA ALA A 125 -16.02 -19.21 -20.86
C ALA A 125 -16.80 -17.92 -21.16
N ALA A 126 -17.28 -17.74 -22.39
CA ALA A 126 -18.15 -16.63 -22.77
C ALA A 126 -19.57 -16.70 -22.17
N ALA A 127 -19.92 -17.80 -21.48
CA ALA A 127 -21.16 -17.97 -20.73
C ALA A 127 -20.92 -18.08 -19.21
N ASP A 128 -19.67 -18.05 -18.75
CA ASP A 128 -19.32 -18.12 -17.33
C ASP A 128 -19.38 -16.71 -16.72
N ALA A 129 -20.45 -16.46 -15.96
CA ALA A 129 -20.68 -15.19 -15.28
C ALA A 129 -19.68 -14.89 -14.14
N SER A 130 -18.76 -15.80 -13.81
CA SER A 130 -17.64 -15.48 -12.92
C SER A 130 -16.52 -14.72 -13.65
N ILE A 131 -16.36 -14.89 -14.97
CA ILE A 131 -15.32 -14.22 -15.76
C ILE A 131 -15.71 -12.75 -16.01
N ILE A 132 -14.88 -11.83 -15.53
CA ILE A 132 -15.09 -10.38 -15.57
C ILE A 132 -14.46 -9.79 -16.83
N SER A 133 -13.26 -10.24 -17.18
CA SER A 133 -12.55 -9.83 -18.39
C SER A 133 -11.56 -10.92 -18.78
N ALA A 134 -11.38 -11.13 -20.08
CA ALA A 134 -10.43 -12.09 -20.61
C ALA A 134 -9.93 -11.62 -21.98
N VAL A 135 -8.61 -11.44 -22.10
CA VAL A 135 -7.94 -10.88 -23.26
C VAL A 135 -6.82 -11.78 -23.73
N PHE A 136 -6.62 -11.81 -25.05
CA PHE A 136 -5.53 -12.53 -25.68
C PHE A 136 -4.88 -11.65 -26.75
N ILE A 137 -3.56 -11.63 -26.77
CA ILE A 137 -2.74 -10.94 -27.76
C ILE A 137 -1.76 -11.98 -28.33
N SER A 138 -1.90 -12.29 -29.63
CA SER A 138 -0.82 -12.96 -30.37
C SER A 138 0.02 -11.84 -30.97
N ASP A 139 1.21 -11.65 -30.41
CA ASP A 139 2.00 -10.47 -30.73
C ASP A 139 2.79 -10.67 -32.03
N PRO A 140 2.89 -9.63 -32.89
CA PRO A 140 3.73 -9.68 -34.08
C PRO A 140 5.22 -9.77 -33.70
N ILE A 141 6.02 -10.49 -34.49
CA ILE A 141 7.47 -10.61 -34.26
C ILE A 141 8.26 -10.10 -35.46
N ALA A 142 9.57 -9.94 -35.29
CA ALA A 142 10.48 -9.41 -36.32
C ALA A 142 10.46 -10.17 -37.67
N GLY A 143 10.04 -11.44 -37.66
CA GLY A 143 9.90 -12.29 -38.85
C GLY A 143 8.54 -12.21 -39.56
N ASP A 144 7.57 -11.46 -39.03
CA ASP A 144 6.24 -11.37 -39.63
C ASP A 144 6.15 -10.39 -40.80
N THR A 145 5.28 -10.74 -41.73
CA THR A 145 4.85 -9.85 -42.83
C THR A 145 3.81 -8.85 -42.30
N THR A 146 4.30 -7.82 -41.62
CA THR A 146 3.50 -6.68 -41.17
C THR A 146 3.58 -5.52 -42.17
N ASN A 147 2.68 -4.54 -42.03
CA ASN A 147 2.73 -3.30 -42.82
C ASN A 147 3.94 -2.40 -42.48
N CYS A 148 4.72 -2.74 -41.44
CA CYS A 148 5.84 -1.94 -40.94
C CYS A 148 7.21 -2.41 -41.45
N GLY A 149 7.28 -3.55 -42.16
CA GLY A 149 8.55 -4.13 -42.63
C GLY A 149 9.39 -4.78 -41.53
N GLY A 150 8.75 -5.14 -40.41
CA GLY A 150 9.33 -5.79 -39.24
C GLY A 150 8.28 -5.86 -38.12
N ASP A 151 8.76 -6.11 -36.91
CA ASP A 151 7.97 -6.01 -35.68
C ASP A 151 7.43 -4.57 -35.50
N PRO A 152 6.11 -4.33 -35.29
CA PRO A 152 5.47 -3.03 -35.05
C PRO A 152 5.38 -2.61 -33.57
N THR A 153 5.75 -3.48 -32.63
CA THR A 153 5.50 -3.40 -31.18
C THR A 153 6.79 -3.09 -30.39
N VAL A 154 7.79 -2.52 -31.06
CA VAL A 154 9.07 -2.10 -30.45
C VAL A 154 8.92 -0.81 -29.65
N VAL A 155 9.47 -0.76 -28.44
CA VAL A 155 9.62 0.49 -27.66
C VAL A 155 10.83 1.29 -28.15
N GLY A 156 10.58 2.52 -28.58
CA GLY A 156 11.59 3.46 -29.08
C GLY A 156 12.34 4.20 -27.97
N GLY A 157 13.40 4.93 -28.36
CA GLY A 157 14.11 5.89 -27.50
C GLY A 157 14.94 5.32 -26.35
N GLY A 158 14.75 4.05 -25.98
CA GLY A 158 15.32 3.48 -24.74
C GLY A 158 14.57 3.90 -23.48
N ALA A 159 13.28 4.21 -23.61
CA ALA A 159 12.37 4.61 -22.54
C ALA A 159 12.20 3.52 -21.46
N LYS A 160 11.56 3.87 -20.34
CA LYS A 160 11.55 3.09 -19.09
C LYS A 160 10.19 3.10 -18.39
N ASN A 161 9.97 2.14 -17.48
CA ASN A 161 8.80 2.10 -16.59
C ASN A 161 8.64 3.37 -15.74
N GLY A 162 9.76 4.05 -15.45
CA GLY A 162 9.80 5.30 -14.69
C GLY A 162 9.73 6.58 -15.53
N ASP A 163 9.56 6.50 -16.85
CA ASP A 163 9.36 7.68 -17.70
C ASP A 163 7.85 8.00 -17.81
N ALA A 164 7.52 9.27 -18.07
CA ALA A 164 6.13 9.72 -18.22
C ALA A 164 5.45 9.01 -19.41
N PHE A 165 4.29 8.42 -19.18
CA PHE A 165 3.70 7.40 -20.06
C PHE A 165 3.51 7.89 -21.50
N ASN A 166 2.94 9.08 -21.67
CA ASN A 166 2.73 9.73 -22.96
C ASN A 166 4.00 10.20 -23.70
N THR A 167 5.19 10.06 -23.09
CA THR A 167 6.49 10.33 -23.74
C THR A 167 7.18 9.07 -24.26
N ILE A 168 6.67 7.88 -23.93
CA ILE A 168 7.21 6.59 -24.37
C ILE A 168 6.83 6.38 -25.84
N THR A 169 7.82 6.56 -26.72
CA THR A 169 7.67 6.36 -28.18
C THR A 169 7.57 4.89 -28.55
N THR A 170 6.73 4.58 -29.54
CA THR A 170 6.63 3.26 -30.19
C THR A 170 7.26 3.32 -31.58
N THR A 171 7.82 2.21 -32.06
CA THR A 171 8.49 2.13 -33.36
C THR A 171 8.42 0.71 -33.93
N SER A 172 8.99 0.48 -35.11
CA SER A 172 9.09 -0.84 -35.71
C SER A 172 10.53 -1.26 -36.02
N GLY A 173 10.82 -2.56 -35.95
CA GLY A 173 12.15 -3.08 -36.26
C GLY A 173 12.32 -4.57 -35.96
N SER A 174 13.25 -4.89 -35.06
CA SER A 174 13.53 -6.26 -34.62
C SER A 174 14.07 -6.26 -33.20
N VAL A 175 13.46 -7.07 -32.34
CA VAL A 175 13.83 -7.21 -30.93
C VAL A 175 14.78 -8.43 -30.79
N PRO A 176 15.68 -8.48 -29.79
CA PRO A 176 16.42 -9.70 -29.48
C PRO A 176 15.44 -10.74 -28.93
N GLY A 177 15.33 -11.92 -29.56
CA GLY A 177 14.30 -12.93 -29.27
C GLY A 177 14.04 -13.34 -27.81
N LYS A 178 14.95 -13.04 -26.88
CA LYS A 178 14.77 -13.28 -25.43
C LYS A 178 13.89 -12.21 -24.73
N ASP A 179 13.79 -11.04 -25.36
CA ASP A 179 13.08 -9.84 -24.93
C ASP A 179 11.89 -9.52 -25.87
N ASP A 180 11.51 -10.47 -26.73
CA ASP A 180 10.55 -10.38 -27.84
C ASP A 180 9.38 -11.34 -27.50
N LEU A 181 8.16 -10.82 -27.47
CA LEU A 181 6.93 -11.51 -27.04
C LEU A 181 6.26 -12.24 -28.22
N SER A 182 5.46 -13.27 -27.91
CA SER A 182 4.78 -14.06 -28.96
C SER A 182 3.31 -14.28 -28.72
N ASN A 183 2.93 -14.63 -27.50
CA ASN A 183 1.54 -14.73 -27.07
C ASN A 183 1.45 -14.27 -25.61
N VAL A 184 0.45 -13.46 -25.31
CA VAL A 184 0.16 -12.98 -23.95
C VAL A 184 -1.34 -13.04 -23.69
N TYR A 185 -1.74 -13.44 -22.49
CA TYR A 185 -3.13 -13.34 -22.05
C TYR A 185 -3.24 -12.73 -20.66
N ALA A 186 -4.43 -12.18 -20.36
CA ALA A 186 -4.86 -11.88 -19.00
C ALA A 186 -6.34 -12.25 -18.81
N VAL A 187 -6.71 -12.70 -17.62
CA VAL A 187 -8.08 -13.07 -17.22
C VAL A 187 -8.35 -12.52 -15.82
N SER A 188 -9.49 -11.88 -15.60
CA SER A 188 -10.02 -11.56 -14.28
C SER A 188 -11.31 -12.34 -14.06
N HIS A 189 -11.48 -12.94 -12.88
CA HIS A 189 -12.69 -13.66 -12.51
C HIS A 189 -13.04 -13.48 -11.03
N THR A 190 -14.29 -13.80 -10.70
CA THR A 190 -14.87 -13.75 -9.35
C THR A 190 -14.60 -15.04 -8.58
N ARG A 191 -13.86 -14.96 -7.46
CA ARG A 191 -13.69 -16.11 -6.56
C ARG A 191 -15.02 -16.61 -6.00
N ALA A 192 -15.29 -17.90 -6.18
CA ALA A 192 -16.51 -18.54 -5.68
C ALA A 192 -16.61 -18.67 -4.15
N ASP A 193 -15.50 -18.54 -3.41
CA ASP A 193 -15.46 -18.69 -1.94
C ASP A 193 -15.58 -17.35 -1.19
N THR A 194 -15.11 -16.24 -1.76
CA THR A 194 -15.11 -14.91 -1.14
C THR A 194 -15.92 -13.86 -1.88
N GLY A 195 -16.23 -14.05 -3.17
CA GLY A 195 -16.96 -13.09 -4.00
C GLY A 195 -16.17 -11.84 -4.41
N HIS A 196 -14.84 -11.83 -4.21
CA HIS A 196 -13.93 -10.80 -4.72
C HIS A 196 -13.12 -11.33 -5.91
N PRO A 197 -12.57 -10.46 -6.78
CA PRO A 197 -11.89 -10.94 -7.97
C PRO A 197 -10.40 -11.16 -7.81
N GLU A 198 -9.88 -12.06 -8.64
CA GLU A 198 -8.46 -12.35 -8.81
C GLU A 198 -8.11 -12.40 -10.30
N MET A 199 -6.86 -12.09 -10.62
CA MET A 199 -6.37 -11.92 -11.99
C MET A 199 -5.29 -12.95 -12.30
N PHE A 200 -5.37 -13.57 -13.47
CA PHE A 200 -4.32 -14.42 -14.04
C PHE A 200 -3.74 -13.74 -15.28
N PHE A 201 -2.46 -13.97 -15.53
CA PHE A 201 -1.73 -13.45 -16.68
C PHE A 201 -0.63 -14.42 -17.10
N ALA A 202 -0.26 -14.42 -18.37
CA ALA A 202 0.84 -15.25 -18.85
C ALA A 202 1.46 -14.69 -20.13
N ALA A 203 2.74 -14.97 -20.37
CA ALA A 203 3.45 -14.61 -21.60
C ALA A 203 4.39 -15.72 -22.11
N GLU A 204 4.56 -15.75 -23.42
CA GLU A 204 5.64 -16.44 -24.14
C GLU A 204 6.70 -15.43 -24.63
N ARG A 205 7.99 -15.71 -24.38
CA ARG A 205 9.14 -15.05 -25.04
C ARG A 205 9.70 -15.93 -26.15
N LEU A 206 10.32 -15.38 -27.20
CA LEU A 206 10.73 -16.24 -28.33
C LEU A 206 11.85 -17.25 -28.01
N VAL A 207 12.79 -16.93 -27.11
CA VAL A 207 13.88 -17.83 -26.70
C VAL A 207 14.39 -17.61 -25.27
N ASN A 208 14.64 -18.71 -24.57
CA ASN A 208 15.17 -18.74 -23.20
C ASN A 208 16.68 -18.38 -23.07
N ASN A 209 17.30 -17.71 -24.04
CA ASN A 209 18.76 -17.52 -24.00
C ASN A 209 19.20 -16.40 -23.04
N GLY A 210 20.08 -16.76 -22.11
CA GLY A 210 20.67 -15.83 -21.13
C GLY A 210 19.67 -15.36 -20.07
N ASP A 211 19.68 -14.06 -19.81
CA ASP A 211 18.84 -13.35 -18.83
C ASP A 211 17.82 -12.50 -19.61
N SER A 212 16.54 -12.54 -19.24
CA SER A 212 15.52 -11.65 -19.80
C SER A 212 14.44 -11.31 -18.77
N HIS A 213 13.60 -10.32 -19.10
CA HIS A 213 12.77 -9.59 -18.14
C HIS A 213 11.42 -9.25 -18.78
N ILE A 214 10.34 -9.72 -18.18
CA ILE A 214 8.95 -9.50 -18.65
C ILE A 214 8.17 -8.83 -17.53
N ASP A 215 7.51 -7.73 -17.84
CA ASP A 215 6.70 -6.95 -16.93
C ASP A 215 5.24 -7.00 -17.37
N PHE A 216 4.34 -7.18 -16.40
CA PHE A 216 2.90 -7.24 -16.61
C PHE A 216 2.23 -6.05 -15.93
N GLU A 217 1.94 -4.99 -16.70
CA GLU A 217 1.36 -3.75 -16.19
C GLU A 217 -0.17 -3.74 -16.35
N PHE A 218 -0.86 -3.38 -15.26
CA PHE A 218 -2.29 -3.19 -15.16
C PHE A 218 -2.56 -1.75 -14.73
N LEU A 219 -3.24 -0.98 -15.59
CA LEU A 219 -3.47 0.45 -15.39
C LEU A 219 -4.96 0.74 -15.24
N GLN A 220 -5.31 1.70 -14.39
CA GLN A 220 -6.69 2.14 -14.14
C GLN A 220 -7.20 3.12 -15.20
N SER A 221 -6.28 3.88 -15.80
CA SER A 221 -6.53 4.65 -17.00
C SER A 221 -6.72 3.74 -18.22
N SER A 222 -7.66 4.08 -19.11
CA SER A 222 -7.68 3.51 -20.46
C SER A 222 -6.54 4.09 -21.29
N ILE A 223 -5.55 3.26 -21.60
CA ILE A 223 -4.38 3.64 -22.41
C ILE A 223 -4.46 3.10 -23.84
N GLY A 224 -3.58 3.59 -24.72
CA GLY A 224 -3.44 3.10 -26.08
C GLY A 224 -2.08 3.44 -26.69
N ALA A 225 -1.92 3.15 -27.99
CA ALA A 225 -0.76 3.54 -28.78
C ALA A 225 -1.20 4.34 -30.02
N THR A 226 -0.51 5.45 -30.30
CA THR A 226 -0.60 6.17 -31.58
C THR A 226 0.24 5.46 -32.66
N PRO A 227 0.04 5.79 -33.95
CA PRO A 227 -0.20 4.80 -35.01
C PRO A 227 0.89 3.75 -35.17
N ALA A 228 0.47 2.57 -35.63
CA ALA A 228 1.34 1.44 -35.92
C ALA A 228 2.59 1.85 -36.75
N CYS A 229 3.68 1.13 -36.50
CA CYS A 229 5.03 1.38 -37.01
C CYS A 229 5.80 2.58 -36.40
N ALA A 230 5.13 3.67 -36.01
CA ALA A 230 5.80 4.81 -35.36
C ALA A 230 4.81 5.75 -34.65
N GLY A 231 4.94 5.87 -33.32
CA GLY A 231 4.07 6.72 -32.51
C GLY A 231 4.58 6.88 -31.07
N ALA A 232 3.64 6.98 -30.15
CA ALA A 232 3.85 6.98 -28.70
C ALA A 232 2.61 6.44 -27.98
N PHE A 233 2.77 5.98 -26.73
CA PHE A 233 1.63 5.63 -25.89
C PHE A 233 0.75 6.85 -25.54
N THR A 234 -0.50 6.59 -25.19
CA THR A 234 -1.50 7.59 -24.79
C THR A 234 -2.28 7.17 -23.57
N GLY A 235 -2.86 8.15 -22.88
CA GLY A 235 -3.28 8.02 -21.48
C GLY A 235 -2.10 8.35 -20.56
N ASN A 236 -2.26 8.03 -19.28
CA ASN A 236 -1.28 8.33 -18.22
C ASN A 236 -1.27 7.16 -17.21
N ARG A 237 -0.24 7.06 -16.39
CA ARG A 237 -0.26 6.22 -15.17
C ARG A 237 -0.98 6.94 -14.02
N THR A 238 -1.59 6.18 -13.12
CA THR A 238 -2.48 6.66 -12.04
C THR A 238 -2.15 6.05 -10.67
N GLU A 239 -2.48 6.75 -9.58
CA GLU A 239 -2.26 6.30 -8.18
C GLU A 239 -2.88 4.92 -7.96
N GLY A 240 -2.07 3.94 -7.59
CA GLY A 240 -2.50 2.56 -7.39
C GLY A 240 -2.39 1.63 -8.60
N ASP A 241 -1.95 2.10 -9.78
CA ASP A 241 -1.62 1.23 -10.93
C ASP A 241 -0.56 0.18 -10.53
N LEU A 242 -0.52 -0.96 -11.21
CA LEU A 242 0.20 -2.15 -10.73
C LEU A 242 1.08 -2.77 -11.83
N LEU A 243 2.32 -3.15 -11.51
CA LEU A 243 3.20 -3.90 -12.43
C LEU A 243 3.86 -5.09 -11.73
N VAL A 244 3.72 -6.30 -12.29
CA VAL A 244 4.45 -7.49 -11.84
C VAL A 244 5.65 -7.71 -12.76
N ALA A 245 6.85 -7.47 -12.23
CA ALA A 245 8.11 -7.63 -12.94
C ALA A 245 8.67 -9.03 -12.69
N VAL A 246 8.86 -9.82 -13.75
CA VAL A 246 9.37 -11.19 -13.73
C VAL A 246 10.79 -11.21 -14.31
N ASP A 247 11.75 -11.67 -13.50
CA ASP A 247 13.15 -11.72 -13.89
C ASP A 247 13.62 -13.16 -14.07
N TYR A 248 14.29 -13.43 -15.18
CA TYR A 248 14.93 -14.71 -15.49
C TYR A 248 16.45 -14.58 -15.53
N THR A 249 17.16 -15.69 -15.32
CA THR A 249 18.63 -15.78 -15.42
C THR A 249 19.12 -17.07 -16.05
N ALA A 250 20.36 -17.02 -16.55
CA ALA A 250 21.23 -18.17 -16.82
C ALA A 250 20.64 -19.24 -17.76
N GLY A 251 19.95 -18.82 -18.82
CA GLY A 251 19.21 -19.72 -19.71
C GLY A 251 17.73 -19.83 -19.33
N GLY A 252 17.13 -18.71 -18.95
CA GLY A 252 15.70 -18.61 -18.74
C GLY A 252 15.14 -19.23 -17.45
N SER A 253 15.99 -19.58 -16.46
CA SER A 253 15.50 -20.01 -15.15
C SER A 253 14.88 -18.83 -14.39
N LEU A 254 13.73 -19.02 -13.73
CA LEU A 254 13.10 -17.98 -12.92
C LEU A 254 14.04 -17.54 -11.78
N ALA A 255 14.48 -16.29 -11.82
CA ALA A 255 15.34 -15.71 -10.79
C ALA A 255 14.52 -15.12 -9.63
N GLY A 256 13.34 -14.60 -9.95
CA GLY A 256 12.37 -14.09 -9.00
C GLY A 256 11.33 -13.20 -9.68
N ALA A 257 10.56 -12.50 -8.86
CA ALA A 257 9.69 -11.44 -9.32
C ALA A 257 9.54 -10.35 -8.25
N SER A 258 9.13 -9.18 -8.68
CA SER A 258 8.80 -8.04 -7.84
C SER A 258 7.46 -7.45 -8.26
N VAL A 259 6.73 -6.87 -7.30
CA VAL A 259 5.49 -6.15 -7.58
C VAL A 259 5.72 -4.68 -7.27
N TRP A 260 5.32 -3.84 -8.21
CA TRP A 260 5.47 -2.39 -8.15
C TRP A 260 4.10 -1.75 -8.22
N GLN A 261 3.90 -0.68 -7.46
CA GLN A 261 2.68 0.11 -7.48
C GLN A 261 3.04 1.59 -7.70
N TRP A 262 2.24 2.29 -8.48
CA TRP A 262 2.45 3.73 -8.73
C TRP A 262 1.89 4.57 -7.58
N HIS A 263 2.71 5.51 -7.13
CA HIS A 263 2.42 6.43 -6.04
C HIS A 263 2.78 7.85 -6.45
N CYS A 264 1.75 8.67 -6.61
CA CYS A 264 1.84 10.02 -7.13
C CYS A 264 2.38 10.98 -6.06
N ALA A 265 2.16 10.64 -4.79
CA ALA A 265 2.76 11.28 -3.62
C ALA A 265 3.85 10.39 -3.01
N ALA A 266 4.90 10.99 -2.44
CA ALA A 266 6.07 10.28 -1.90
C ALA A 266 5.85 9.65 -0.49
N ASP A 267 4.63 9.20 -0.20
CA ASP A 267 4.20 8.69 1.11
C ASP A 267 3.74 7.22 1.03
N PRO A 268 4.45 6.26 1.66
CA PRO A 268 4.15 4.83 1.53
C PRO A 268 2.89 4.44 2.33
N GLY A 269 1.96 3.76 1.66
CA GLY A 269 0.73 3.24 2.27
C GLY A 269 -0.34 2.87 1.24
N PRO A 270 -1.47 2.25 1.66
CA PRO A 270 -2.62 2.03 0.78
C PRO A 270 -3.28 3.37 0.43
N GLN A 271 -3.36 3.67 -0.87
CA GLN A 271 -3.96 4.91 -1.38
C GLN A 271 -5.23 4.60 -2.21
N PRO A 272 -6.19 5.53 -2.28
CA PRO A 272 -7.42 5.35 -3.03
C PRO A 272 -7.22 5.58 -4.53
N ALA A 273 -8.02 4.90 -5.34
CA ALA A 273 -8.18 5.20 -6.76
C ALA A 273 -9.01 6.48 -6.97
N ASP A 274 -8.40 7.63 -6.72
CA ASP A 274 -9.00 8.96 -6.92
C ASP A 274 -8.79 9.53 -8.33
N GLY A 275 -8.01 8.83 -9.17
CA GLY A 275 -7.67 9.24 -10.53
C GLY A 275 -6.49 10.21 -10.63
N THR A 276 -5.73 10.44 -9.55
CA THR A 276 -4.51 11.26 -9.57
C THR A 276 -3.48 10.65 -10.54
N VAL A 277 -2.93 11.48 -11.43
CA VAL A 277 -1.95 11.08 -12.45
C VAL A 277 -0.53 11.05 -11.85
N CYS A 278 0.15 9.93 -12.05
CA CYS A 278 1.49 9.63 -11.50
C CYS A 278 2.64 9.88 -12.49
N ASP A 279 2.39 10.46 -13.67
CA ASP A 279 3.44 10.69 -14.67
C ASP A 279 4.51 11.67 -14.14
N PRO A 280 5.79 11.24 -14.01
CA PRO A 280 6.83 12.02 -13.34
C PRO A 280 7.37 13.14 -14.26
N GLY A 281 6.63 14.24 -14.37
CA GLY A 281 6.92 15.39 -15.23
C GLY A 281 8.16 16.21 -14.84
N GLY A 282 9.35 15.59 -14.88
CA GLY A 282 10.64 16.21 -14.52
C GLY A 282 10.93 16.25 -13.01
N LEU A 283 10.19 15.49 -12.20
CA LEU A 283 10.35 15.43 -10.75
C LEU A 283 11.50 14.49 -10.33
N SER A 284 12.10 14.76 -9.17
CA SER A 284 13.33 14.11 -8.69
C SER A 284 13.11 12.87 -7.81
N VAL A 285 11.86 12.43 -7.67
CA VAL A 285 11.44 11.26 -6.88
C VAL A 285 10.76 10.26 -7.83
N ALA A 286 10.93 8.96 -7.58
CA ALA A 286 10.21 7.94 -8.33
C ALA A 286 8.73 7.93 -7.91
N HIS A 287 7.80 8.02 -8.86
CA HIS A 287 6.36 7.93 -8.62
C HIS A 287 5.86 6.48 -8.54
N TYR A 288 6.70 5.58 -8.01
CA TYR A 288 6.44 4.15 -7.89
C TYR A 288 7.26 3.56 -6.75
N GLU A 289 6.72 2.56 -6.04
CA GLU A 289 7.47 1.79 -5.04
C GLU A 289 7.34 0.28 -5.26
N GLN A 290 8.35 -0.48 -4.84
CA GLN A 290 8.28 -1.93 -4.81
C GLN A 290 7.49 -2.33 -3.56
N ILE A 291 6.22 -2.68 -3.73
CA ILE A 291 5.40 -3.15 -2.62
C ILE A 291 5.86 -4.54 -2.17
N ALA A 292 5.58 -4.87 -0.90
CA ALA A 292 5.82 -6.20 -0.40
C ALA A 292 5.00 -7.24 -1.20
N VAL A 293 5.58 -8.42 -1.42
CA VAL A 293 4.94 -9.54 -2.12
C VAL A 293 4.65 -10.68 -1.13
N PRO A 294 3.63 -10.52 -0.25
CA PRO A 294 3.06 -11.64 0.52
C PRO A 294 2.29 -12.59 -0.42
N SER A 295 1.55 -13.52 0.15
CA SER A 295 0.91 -14.66 -0.53
C SER A 295 -0.07 -14.35 -1.68
N PHE A 296 -0.40 -13.08 -1.94
CA PHE A 296 -1.31 -12.68 -3.01
C PHE A 296 -0.78 -12.90 -4.43
N LEU A 297 0.52 -13.07 -4.62
CA LEU A 297 1.11 -13.43 -5.91
C LEU A 297 1.50 -14.91 -5.91
N THR A 298 1.17 -15.63 -6.97
CA THR A 298 1.88 -16.85 -7.36
C THR A 298 2.38 -16.69 -8.79
N LEU A 299 3.60 -17.18 -9.05
CA LEU A 299 4.21 -17.21 -10.38
C LEU A 299 4.79 -18.60 -10.66
N ALA A 300 4.79 -18.96 -11.94
CA ALA A 300 5.07 -20.30 -12.40
C ALA A 300 5.68 -20.27 -13.82
N VAL A 301 6.89 -20.82 -13.99
CA VAL A 301 7.63 -20.85 -15.27
C VAL A 301 7.86 -22.30 -15.67
N ASN A 302 7.58 -22.68 -16.92
CA ASN A 302 7.55 -24.06 -17.44
C ASN A 302 8.93 -24.79 -17.46
N SER A 303 9.51 -24.93 -16.28
CA SER A 303 10.90 -25.33 -16.04
C SER A 303 11.10 -26.84 -15.93
N GLY A 304 10.04 -27.64 -16.05
CA GLY A 304 10.10 -29.11 -16.03
C GLY A 304 10.28 -29.76 -17.40
N ALA A 305 9.66 -29.19 -18.44
CA ALA A 305 9.65 -29.68 -19.82
C ALA A 305 8.98 -28.64 -20.75
N ASP A 306 9.08 -28.87 -22.06
CA ASP A 306 8.23 -28.22 -23.08
C ASP A 306 6.73 -28.43 -22.78
N VAL A 307 5.89 -27.48 -23.21
CA VAL A 307 4.43 -27.48 -22.96
C VAL A 307 3.64 -27.37 -24.25
N LEU A 308 2.51 -28.06 -24.37
CA LEU A 308 1.64 -27.98 -25.56
C LEU A 308 0.99 -26.60 -25.68
N CYS A 309 0.83 -26.07 -26.91
CA CYS A 309 0.05 -24.85 -27.12
C CYS A 309 -1.45 -25.17 -27.21
N GLY A 310 -2.27 -24.50 -26.40
CA GLY A 310 -3.66 -24.86 -26.13
C GLY A 310 -4.68 -24.36 -27.15
N GLY A 311 -4.60 -24.67 -28.43
CA GLY A 311 -5.56 -24.07 -29.38
C GLY A 311 -5.29 -22.59 -29.70
N TRP A 312 -4.14 -22.06 -29.25
CA TRP A 312 -3.45 -20.94 -29.87
C TRP A 312 -2.23 -21.43 -30.66
N VAL A 313 -1.67 -20.57 -31.51
CA VAL A 313 -0.58 -20.95 -32.42
C VAL A 313 0.76 -20.86 -31.69
N CYS A 314 1.47 -21.99 -31.61
CA CYS A 314 2.88 -21.97 -31.23
C CYS A 314 3.66 -21.10 -32.22
N ARG A 315 4.30 -20.04 -31.72
CA ARG A 315 5.31 -19.31 -32.49
C ARG A 315 6.67 -20.02 -32.43
N LEU A 316 6.83 -20.92 -31.46
CA LEU A 316 8.09 -21.41 -30.93
C LEU A 316 8.13 -22.94 -30.90
N GLY A 317 9.35 -23.50 -30.84
CA GLY A 317 9.55 -24.95 -30.73
C GLY A 317 9.32 -25.72 -32.04
N ALA A 318 9.65 -27.01 -32.00
CA ALA A 318 9.60 -27.90 -33.17
C ALA A 318 8.25 -28.64 -33.29
N GLY A 319 7.14 -27.88 -33.40
CA GLY A 319 5.80 -28.44 -33.60
C GLY A 319 4.72 -27.72 -32.82
N ALA A 320 3.96 -28.47 -32.01
CA ALA A 320 2.80 -27.98 -31.26
C ALA A 320 3.13 -27.66 -29.78
N THR A 321 4.36 -27.21 -29.50
CA THR A 321 4.88 -27.04 -28.12
C THR A 321 5.75 -25.79 -27.94
N VAL A 322 5.47 -25.01 -26.90
CA VAL A 322 6.36 -23.97 -26.37
C VAL A 322 7.53 -24.64 -25.63
N PRO A 323 8.80 -24.26 -25.86
CA PRO A 323 9.96 -24.87 -25.20
C PRO A 323 10.00 -24.66 -23.69
N GLN A 324 10.72 -25.54 -22.98
CA GLN A 324 11.05 -25.40 -21.56
C GLN A 324 11.56 -23.99 -21.22
N ASN A 325 11.09 -23.44 -20.10
CA ASN A 325 11.31 -22.07 -19.61
C ASN A 325 10.71 -20.92 -20.44
N ASP A 326 10.22 -21.10 -21.67
CA ASP A 326 9.75 -19.96 -22.50
C ASP A 326 8.36 -19.41 -22.16
N PHE A 327 7.63 -20.06 -21.26
CA PHE A 327 6.31 -19.64 -20.78
C PHE A 327 6.33 -19.30 -19.27
N VAL A 328 5.75 -18.15 -18.90
CA VAL A 328 5.40 -17.80 -17.52
C VAL A 328 3.90 -17.59 -17.37
N GLU A 329 3.36 -18.07 -16.27
CA GLU A 329 1.98 -17.87 -15.82
C GLU A 329 2.00 -17.32 -14.38
N GLY A 330 1.13 -16.36 -14.10
CA GLY A 330 0.98 -15.72 -12.81
C GLY A 330 -0.47 -15.56 -12.40
N GLY A 331 -0.70 -15.51 -11.09
CA GLY A 331 -1.99 -15.21 -10.47
C GLY A 331 -1.82 -14.19 -9.35
N ILE A 332 -2.70 -13.19 -9.33
CA ILE A 332 -2.82 -12.11 -8.34
C ILE A 332 -4.19 -12.22 -7.67
N ASP A 333 -4.23 -12.35 -6.35
CA ASP A 333 -5.44 -12.06 -5.59
C ASP A 333 -5.51 -10.55 -5.29
N LEU A 334 -6.53 -9.86 -5.82
CA LEU A 334 -6.64 -8.41 -5.60
C LEU A 334 -6.92 -8.03 -4.13
N ALA A 335 -7.47 -8.92 -3.31
CA ALA A 335 -7.74 -8.65 -1.89
C ALA A 335 -6.47 -8.52 -1.03
N GLY A 336 -5.34 -9.06 -1.49
CA GLY A 336 -4.05 -8.93 -0.79
C GLY A 336 -3.26 -7.67 -1.12
N ILE A 337 -3.52 -7.03 -2.27
CA ILE A 337 -2.87 -5.79 -2.70
C ILE A 337 -3.49 -4.60 -1.94
N PRO A 338 -2.74 -3.54 -1.59
CA PRO A 338 -3.32 -2.28 -1.13
C PRO A 338 -3.92 -1.49 -2.32
N PHE A 339 -5.10 -1.92 -2.80
CA PHE A 339 -5.76 -1.39 -4.00
C PHE A 339 -7.29 -1.26 -3.80
N GLU A 340 -7.83 -0.15 -4.29
CA GLU A 340 -9.26 0.15 -4.47
C GLU A 340 -9.49 0.57 -5.94
N GLY A 341 -10.72 0.58 -6.46
CA GLY A 341 -11.01 1.03 -7.84
C GLY A 341 -10.94 -0.06 -8.90
N CYS A 342 -10.52 0.28 -10.12
CA CYS A 342 -10.59 -0.59 -11.30
C CYS A 342 -9.40 -0.46 -12.24
N PHE A 343 -8.73 -1.56 -12.52
CA PHE A 343 -7.90 -1.71 -13.72
C PHE A 343 -8.79 -1.74 -14.97
N ASN A 344 -8.33 -1.07 -16.02
CA ASN A 344 -9.02 -0.90 -17.31
C ASN A 344 -8.13 -1.16 -18.52
N SER A 345 -6.83 -1.37 -18.32
CA SER A 345 -5.89 -1.69 -19.39
C SER A 345 -4.80 -2.64 -18.92
N PHE A 346 -4.33 -3.46 -19.85
CA PHE A 346 -3.24 -4.41 -19.67
C PHE A 346 -2.17 -4.11 -20.73
N LEU A 347 -0.92 -3.96 -20.27
CA LEU A 347 0.26 -3.67 -21.09
C LEU A 347 1.44 -4.55 -20.64
N PRO A 348 1.49 -5.82 -21.06
CA PRO A 348 2.70 -6.62 -20.99
C PRO A 348 3.82 -6.00 -21.83
N HIS A 349 5.04 -5.97 -21.31
CA HIS A 349 6.21 -5.42 -21.99
C HIS A 349 7.51 -6.01 -21.46
N THR A 350 8.65 -5.74 -22.12
CA THR A 350 9.94 -6.35 -21.78
C THR A 350 11.05 -5.34 -21.50
N ARG A 351 12.03 -5.73 -20.67
CA ARG A 351 13.14 -4.90 -20.19
C ARG A 351 14.51 -5.44 -20.59
N THR A 352 15.45 -4.54 -20.83
CA THR A 352 16.85 -4.87 -21.16
C THR A 352 17.64 -5.55 -20.04
N ALA A 353 17.28 -5.32 -18.77
CA ALA A 353 17.97 -5.87 -17.60
C ALA A 353 17.07 -5.87 -16.33
N GLN A 354 17.46 -6.65 -15.32
CA GLN A 354 16.77 -6.80 -14.02
C GLN A 354 16.38 -5.50 -13.31
N SER A 355 17.05 -4.38 -13.57
CA SER A 355 16.61 -3.08 -13.01
C SER A 355 15.25 -2.67 -13.61
N PHE A 356 14.29 -2.32 -12.75
CA PHE A 356 13.00 -1.74 -13.13
C PHE A 356 13.13 -0.46 -13.97
N SER A 357 14.24 0.29 -13.80
CA SER A 357 14.57 1.47 -14.60
C SER A 357 15.62 1.20 -15.70
N SER A 358 15.70 -0.05 -16.17
CA SER A 358 16.38 -0.38 -17.42
C SER A 358 15.53 0.03 -18.64
N GLY A 359 16.13 0.05 -19.83
CA GLY A 359 15.40 0.42 -21.04
C GLY A 359 14.45 -0.69 -21.48
N LEU A 360 13.26 -0.30 -21.91
CA LEU A 360 12.23 -1.16 -22.51
C LEU A 360 12.67 -1.69 -23.89
N LYS A 361 11.99 -2.75 -24.35
CA LYS A 361 12.23 -3.38 -25.65
C LYS A 361 10.98 -3.55 -26.50
N ASP A 362 9.98 -4.23 -25.96
CA ASP A 362 8.82 -4.74 -26.70
C ASP A 362 7.56 -4.62 -25.83
N PHE A 363 6.38 -4.61 -26.44
CA PHE A 363 5.09 -4.53 -25.75
C PHE A 363 3.95 -5.19 -26.53
N ALA A 364 3.16 -6.05 -25.90
CA ALA A 364 1.97 -6.60 -26.54
C ALA A 364 0.72 -5.78 -26.15
N GLY A 365 0.12 -5.06 -27.10
CA GLY A 365 -1.09 -4.25 -26.88
C GLY A 365 -0.88 -2.74 -27.10
N PRO A 366 -1.31 -1.84 -26.19
CA PRO A 366 -2.12 -2.09 -24.99
C PRO A 366 -3.50 -2.65 -25.33
N THR A 367 -4.14 -3.33 -24.37
CA THR A 367 -5.52 -3.84 -24.53
C THR A 367 -6.42 -3.46 -23.36
N ALA A 368 -7.73 -3.36 -23.62
CA ALA A 368 -8.73 -3.08 -22.60
C ALA A 368 -8.99 -4.33 -21.74
N PHE A 369 -8.71 -4.23 -20.44
CA PHE A 369 -8.82 -5.33 -19.49
C PHE A 369 -9.43 -4.82 -18.19
N HIS A 370 -10.58 -5.35 -17.80
CA HIS A 370 -11.38 -4.83 -16.69
C HIS A 370 -11.27 -5.73 -15.46
N SER A 371 -10.86 -5.16 -14.32
CA SER A 371 -10.78 -5.88 -13.05
C SER A 371 -10.84 -4.88 -11.89
N CYS A 372 -11.79 -5.05 -10.98
CA CYS A 372 -12.13 -4.03 -9.99
C CYS A 372 -12.08 -4.59 -8.56
N ARG A 373 -11.74 -3.76 -7.57
CA ARG A 373 -11.85 -4.12 -6.16
C ARG A 373 -12.34 -2.92 -5.36
N THR A 374 -13.45 -3.12 -4.64
CA THR A 374 -14.12 -2.09 -3.83
C THR A 374 -14.54 -0.88 -4.66
N ALA A 375 -15.85 -0.65 -4.79
CA ALA A 375 -16.33 0.56 -5.45
C ALA A 375 -15.87 1.80 -4.64
N VAL A 376 -15.27 2.78 -5.31
CA VAL A 376 -14.80 4.03 -4.72
C VAL A 376 -16.02 4.84 -4.29
N GLN A 377 -16.16 5.07 -2.98
CA GLN A 377 -17.31 5.77 -2.41
C GLN A 377 -16.93 7.15 -1.92
N SER A 378 -17.77 8.13 -2.23
CA SER A 378 -17.69 9.50 -1.72
C SER A 378 -19.10 9.99 -1.35
N SER A 379 -19.22 10.72 -0.25
CA SER A 379 -20.53 11.13 0.27
C SER A 379 -20.51 12.52 0.89
N ASN A 380 -21.69 13.13 1.00
CA ASN A 380 -21.92 14.45 1.57
C ASN A 380 -23.24 14.48 2.35
N SER A 381 -23.11 14.63 3.67
CA SER A 381 -24.23 14.83 4.57
C SER A 381 -24.76 16.27 4.53
N SER A 382 -25.99 16.45 5.01
CA SER A 382 -26.60 17.76 5.24
C SER A 382 -27.51 17.66 6.47
N PRO A 383 -27.46 18.59 7.45
CA PRO A 383 -26.46 19.64 7.59
C PRO A 383 -25.06 19.08 7.88
N THR A 384 -24.01 19.86 7.61
CA THR A 384 -22.61 19.58 7.98
C THR A 384 -22.18 20.43 9.18
N GLY A 385 -21.02 20.12 9.77
CA GLY A 385 -20.38 21.00 10.76
C GLY A 385 -21.03 20.93 12.15
N GLY A 386 -21.22 22.08 12.81
CA GLY A 386 -21.70 22.11 14.20
C GLY A 386 -22.60 23.30 14.51
N GLY A 387 -23.29 23.23 15.66
CA GLY A 387 -24.30 24.23 16.03
C GLY A 387 -25.70 23.90 15.50
N VAL A 388 -25.92 22.69 15.02
CA VAL A 388 -27.20 22.22 14.49
C VAL A 388 -28.21 22.06 15.63
N SER A 389 -29.45 22.51 15.43
CA SER A 389 -30.52 22.38 16.43
C SER A 389 -31.00 20.93 16.59
N PRO A 390 -31.38 20.49 17.80
CA PRO A 390 -31.93 19.15 18.01
C PRO A 390 -33.17 18.90 17.16
N GLY A 391 -33.19 17.77 16.44
CA GLY A 391 -34.31 17.41 15.57
C GLY A 391 -34.37 18.17 14.24
N THR A 392 -33.37 18.98 13.89
CA THR A 392 -33.18 19.42 12.50
C THR A 392 -33.09 18.19 11.59
N ALA A 393 -33.89 18.18 10.52
CA ALA A 393 -33.87 17.11 9.54
C ALA A 393 -32.50 17.03 8.85
N ALA A 394 -31.89 15.85 8.89
CA ALA A 394 -30.64 15.53 8.25
C ALA A 394 -30.86 14.50 7.13
N SER A 395 -30.02 14.56 6.09
CA SER A 395 -29.97 13.59 4.99
C SER A 395 -28.51 13.38 4.56
N ASP A 396 -28.27 12.39 3.73
CA ASP A 396 -26.97 12.11 3.12
C ASP A 396 -27.12 11.78 1.62
N SER A 397 -26.04 11.95 0.87
CA SER A 397 -25.96 11.63 -0.55
C SER A 397 -24.59 11.04 -0.88
N VAL A 398 -24.57 9.97 -1.66
CA VAL A 398 -23.37 9.19 -1.98
C VAL A 398 -23.24 8.98 -3.48
N THR A 399 -22.01 9.00 -3.95
CA THR A 399 -21.60 8.56 -5.29
C THR A 399 -20.68 7.35 -5.14
N VAL A 400 -21.02 6.28 -5.84
CA VAL A 400 -20.36 4.99 -5.87
C VAL A 400 -19.77 4.81 -7.27
N GLY A 401 -18.45 4.99 -7.38
CA GLY A 401 -17.70 4.99 -8.62
C GLY A 401 -16.72 3.82 -8.75
N ASN A 402 -16.08 3.75 -9.91
CA ASN A 402 -15.07 2.75 -10.29
C ASN A 402 -13.62 3.25 -10.13
N GLY A 403 -13.42 4.53 -9.79
CA GLY A 403 -12.10 5.16 -9.69
C GLY A 403 -11.49 5.64 -11.02
N GLY A 404 -12.19 5.49 -12.16
CA GLY A 404 -11.63 5.89 -13.46
C GLY A 404 -12.48 5.49 -14.66
N ALA A 405 -11.87 4.79 -15.61
CA ALA A 405 -12.56 4.25 -16.77
C ALA A 405 -13.34 2.95 -16.41
N GLY A 406 -14.00 2.35 -17.41
CA GLY A 406 -14.70 1.07 -17.27
C GLY A 406 -16.19 1.21 -16.85
N PRO A 407 -16.84 0.09 -16.48
CA PRO A 407 -18.23 0.10 -16.08
C PRO A 407 -18.44 0.85 -14.75
N ALA A 408 -19.52 1.62 -14.66
CA ALA A 408 -19.93 2.26 -13.40
C ALA A 408 -20.62 1.24 -12.48
N PRO A 409 -20.40 1.27 -11.15
CA PRO A 409 -21.07 0.36 -10.22
C PRO A 409 -22.59 0.47 -10.25
N THR A 410 -23.24 -0.68 -10.17
CA THR A 410 -24.69 -0.88 -10.16
C THR A 410 -25.11 -1.66 -8.91
N GLY A 411 -26.34 -1.43 -8.44
CA GLY A 411 -26.85 -2.02 -7.20
C GLY A 411 -27.59 -1.02 -6.35
N SER A 412 -27.32 -1.04 -5.04
CA SER A 412 -28.06 -0.26 -4.05
C SER A 412 -27.20 0.21 -2.89
N VAL A 413 -27.65 1.25 -2.19
CA VAL A 413 -27.05 1.72 -0.94
C VAL A 413 -28.08 1.73 0.19
N THR A 414 -27.67 1.24 1.35
CA THR A 414 -28.40 1.39 2.61
C THR A 414 -27.72 2.48 3.45
N PHE A 415 -28.49 3.48 3.88
CA PHE A 415 -28.00 4.59 4.70
C PHE A 415 -28.24 4.32 6.18
N PHE A 416 -27.24 4.58 7.01
CA PHE A 416 -27.31 4.49 8.47
C PHE A 416 -26.82 5.81 9.09
N ILE A 417 -27.34 6.14 10.26
CA ILE A 417 -26.83 7.24 11.09
C ILE A 417 -26.45 6.74 12.49
N CYS A 418 -25.21 6.96 12.90
CA CYS A 418 -24.76 6.76 14.28
C CYS A 418 -25.05 8.01 15.12
N GLY A 419 -25.63 7.80 16.30
CA GLY A 419 -25.67 8.80 17.37
C GLY A 419 -24.35 8.90 18.16
N PRO A 420 -24.21 9.88 19.06
CA PRO A 420 -22.95 10.18 19.75
C PRO A 420 -22.35 9.02 20.55
N SER A 421 -23.19 8.11 21.08
CA SER A 421 -22.77 6.92 21.84
C SER A 421 -22.36 5.72 20.97
N GLN A 422 -22.50 5.81 19.65
CA GLN A 422 -22.19 4.75 18.69
C GLN A 422 -20.90 5.03 17.89
N LEU A 423 -20.33 6.23 17.99
CA LEU A 423 -19.13 6.61 17.24
C LEU A 423 -17.88 5.94 17.79
N THR A 424 -17.05 5.40 16.90
CA THR A 424 -15.74 4.81 17.21
C THR A 424 -14.68 5.58 16.44
N GLY A 425 -13.63 6.06 17.12
CA GLY A 425 -12.62 6.94 16.50
C GLY A 425 -13.13 8.31 16.02
N GLY A 426 -14.42 8.61 16.19
CA GLY A 426 -15.07 9.83 15.72
C GLY A 426 -15.84 9.69 14.40
N SER A 427 -15.97 8.48 13.85
CA SER A 427 -16.81 8.10 12.69
C SER A 427 -17.75 6.93 13.03
N CYS A 428 -18.50 6.42 12.04
CA CYS A 428 -19.50 5.37 12.19
C CYS A 428 -19.10 4.08 11.42
N PRO A 429 -18.00 3.36 11.77
CA PRO A 429 -17.53 2.19 11.02
C PRO A 429 -18.52 1.02 11.00
N SER A 430 -19.34 0.89 12.03
CA SER A 430 -20.33 -0.19 12.15
C SER A 430 -21.55 0.27 12.94
N GLY A 431 -22.66 -0.47 12.81
CA GLY A 431 -23.93 -0.10 13.44
C GLY A 431 -24.60 1.10 12.77
N GLY A 432 -25.08 2.03 13.61
CA GLY A 432 -26.02 3.09 13.23
C GLY A 432 -27.46 2.58 13.10
N SER A 433 -28.42 3.50 13.13
CA SER A 433 -29.82 3.23 12.82
C SER A 433 -30.05 3.41 11.32
N GLN A 434 -30.68 2.44 10.64
CA GLN A 434 -31.01 2.59 9.22
C GLN A 434 -32.00 3.75 9.02
N VAL A 435 -31.73 4.58 8.01
CA VAL A 435 -32.58 5.72 7.64
C VAL A 435 -33.34 5.40 6.36
N GLY A 436 -34.63 5.12 6.50
CA GLY A 436 -35.53 4.94 5.38
C GLY A 436 -35.35 3.62 4.62
N ALA A 437 -35.78 3.61 3.37
CA ALA A 437 -35.70 2.44 2.50
C ALA A 437 -34.33 2.32 1.82
N VAL A 438 -33.92 1.08 1.50
CA VAL A 438 -32.75 0.81 0.65
C VAL A 438 -32.94 1.51 -0.70
N LYS A 439 -31.90 2.21 -1.18
CA LYS A 439 -31.96 3.06 -2.37
C LYS A 439 -31.22 2.40 -3.54
N PRO A 440 -31.81 2.27 -4.73
CA PRO A 440 -31.05 1.87 -5.91
C PRO A 440 -30.05 2.97 -6.30
N LEU A 441 -28.92 2.59 -6.88
CA LEU A 441 -28.03 3.54 -7.56
C LEU A 441 -28.68 4.02 -8.86
N ILE A 442 -28.67 5.33 -9.07
CA ILE A 442 -29.13 5.99 -10.29
C ILE A 442 -27.92 6.75 -10.84
N ALA A 443 -27.38 6.29 -11.98
CA ALA A 443 -26.14 6.80 -12.57
C ALA A 443 -24.95 6.87 -11.58
N GLY A 444 -24.81 5.85 -10.73
CA GLY A 444 -23.75 5.77 -9.71
C GLY A 444 -24.04 6.55 -8.42
N SER A 445 -25.17 7.25 -8.28
CA SER A 445 -25.50 8.03 -7.07
C SER A 445 -26.78 7.56 -6.36
N ALA A 446 -26.86 7.81 -5.05
CA ALA A 446 -28.06 7.62 -4.24
C ALA A 446 -28.15 8.68 -3.12
N SER A 447 -29.36 8.92 -2.61
CA SER A 447 -29.61 9.83 -1.47
C SER A 447 -30.52 9.21 -0.43
N SER A 448 -30.26 9.46 0.85
CA SER A 448 -31.05 8.97 1.98
C SER A 448 -32.47 9.56 1.98
N ASP A 449 -33.38 8.92 2.71
CA ASP A 449 -34.54 9.66 3.22
C ASP A 449 -34.09 10.66 4.31
N PRO A 450 -34.79 11.79 4.51
CA PRO A 450 -34.46 12.72 5.59
C PRO A 450 -34.91 12.18 6.96
N THR A 451 -34.13 12.45 8.01
CA THR A 451 -34.40 12.03 9.39
C THR A 451 -34.23 13.16 10.39
N SER A 452 -35.20 13.31 11.30
CA SER A 452 -35.13 14.21 12.47
C SER A 452 -34.81 13.46 13.78
N ALA A 453 -34.30 12.23 13.70
CA ALA A 453 -33.90 11.41 14.85
C ALA A 453 -32.57 11.87 15.51
N THR A 454 -32.31 13.18 15.48
CA THR A 454 -31.06 13.88 15.75
C THR A 454 -31.20 14.76 17.00
N THR A 455 -31.78 14.18 18.07
CA THR A 455 -32.31 14.94 19.22
C THR A 455 -31.40 14.97 20.46
N ALA A 456 -30.46 14.04 20.60
CA ALA A 456 -29.44 14.08 21.64
C ALA A 456 -28.27 14.99 21.24
N PHE A 457 -27.68 15.72 22.19
CA PHE A 457 -26.51 16.58 21.95
C PHE A 457 -25.25 15.76 21.67
N GLY A 458 -24.40 16.24 20.76
CA GLY A 458 -23.14 15.60 20.37
C GLY A 458 -22.99 15.39 18.86
N LYS A 459 -21.94 14.68 18.47
CA LYS A 459 -21.62 14.37 17.06
C LYS A 459 -22.47 13.19 16.56
N TYR A 460 -23.05 13.33 15.38
CA TYR A 460 -23.64 12.27 14.57
C TYR A 460 -22.75 12.05 13.34
N CYS A 461 -22.74 10.83 12.83
CA CYS A 461 -22.09 10.52 11.56
C CYS A 461 -22.95 9.55 10.75
N TRP A 462 -23.03 9.80 9.46
CA TRP A 462 -23.57 8.87 8.49
C TRP A 462 -22.60 7.72 8.23
N ARG A 463 -23.17 6.67 7.68
CA ARG A 463 -22.50 5.46 7.23
C ARG A 463 -23.32 4.89 6.09
N THR A 464 -22.70 4.73 4.93
CA THR A 464 -23.31 4.13 3.75
C THR A 464 -22.83 2.70 3.57
N VAL A 465 -23.71 1.84 3.04
CA VAL A 465 -23.41 0.44 2.73
C VAL A 465 -23.87 0.14 1.31
N PHE A 466 -22.93 0.12 0.38
CA PHE A 466 -23.13 -0.32 -0.99
C PHE A 466 -23.26 -1.85 -1.06
N THR A 467 -24.31 -2.32 -1.74
CA THR A 467 -24.54 -3.72 -2.09
C THR A 467 -24.72 -3.81 -3.61
N PRO A 468 -23.84 -4.50 -4.34
CA PRO A 468 -23.95 -4.65 -5.79
C PRO A 468 -25.19 -5.46 -6.19
N ASP A 469 -25.70 -5.23 -7.41
CA ASP A 469 -26.66 -6.15 -8.04
C ASP A 469 -25.95 -7.25 -8.85
N ALA A 470 -26.71 -8.11 -9.52
CA ALA A 470 -26.19 -9.23 -10.30
C ALA A 470 -25.26 -8.85 -11.48
N THR A 471 -25.21 -7.58 -11.88
CA THR A 471 -24.28 -7.07 -12.93
C THR A 471 -22.98 -6.49 -12.36
N SER A 472 -22.97 -6.10 -11.08
CA SER A 472 -21.77 -5.65 -10.35
C SER A 472 -21.25 -6.67 -9.34
N THR A 473 -21.98 -7.75 -9.05
CA THR A 473 -21.55 -8.80 -8.12
C THR A 473 -20.31 -9.48 -8.67
N GLY A 474 -19.28 -9.62 -7.82
CA GLY A 474 -17.99 -10.21 -8.22
C GLY A 474 -17.04 -9.21 -8.89
N VAL A 475 -17.57 -8.30 -9.71
CA VAL A 475 -16.83 -7.13 -10.22
C VAL A 475 -16.50 -6.17 -9.08
N PHE A 476 -17.48 -5.83 -8.24
CA PHE A 476 -17.32 -4.94 -7.09
C PHE A 476 -17.68 -5.65 -5.80
N ALA A 477 -16.82 -5.49 -4.78
CA ALA A 477 -17.12 -5.93 -3.43
C ALA A 477 -18.19 -5.01 -2.78
N PRO A 478 -19.08 -5.54 -1.92
CA PRO A 478 -19.92 -4.73 -1.05
C PRO A 478 -19.05 -3.83 -0.16
N GLY A 479 -19.35 -2.53 -0.11
CA GLY A 479 -18.48 -1.53 0.49
C GLY A 479 -19.17 -0.71 1.58
N VAL A 480 -18.50 -0.49 2.71
CA VAL A 480 -18.96 0.43 3.75
C VAL A 480 -18.14 1.71 3.67
N HIS A 481 -18.81 2.86 3.62
CA HIS A 481 -18.16 4.17 3.66
C HIS A 481 -18.66 4.94 4.89
N THR A 482 -17.71 5.59 5.57
CA THR A 482 -17.93 6.50 6.71
C THR A 482 -16.64 7.27 6.98
N ASN A 483 -16.72 8.58 7.06
CA ASN A 483 -15.58 9.45 7.33
C ASN A 483 -15.87 10.41 8.51
N THR A 484 -14.90 11.25 8.88
CA THR A 484 -15.02 12.17 10.02
C THR A 484 -15.42 13.60 9.63
N THR A 485 -15.44 13.92 8.33
CA THR A 485 -15.47 15.27 7.73
C THR A 485 -16.79 15.56 6.98
N THR A 486 -17.08 14.90 5.86
CA THR A 486 -18.28 15.16 5.03
C THR A 486 -19.51 14.41 5.53
N GLU A 487 -19.35 13.30 6.23
CA GLU A 487 -20.45 12.47 6.74
C GLU A 487 -20.94 12.84 8.14
N CYS A 488 -20.35 13.84 8.80
CA CYS A 488 -20.64 14.13 10.20
C CYS A 488 -21.06 15.56 10.50
N PHE A 489 -21.92 15.70 11.51
CA PHE A 489 -22.36 16.98 12.06
C PHE A 489 -22.58 16.90 13.58
N ALA A 490 -22.75 18.04 14.25
CA ALA A 490 -22.90 18.12 15.71
C ALA A 490 -24.11 18.95 16.17
N ILE A 491 -24.95 18.30 16.99
CA ILE A 491 -26.15 18.87 17.63
C ILE A 491 -25.77 19.63 18.90
N ALA A 492 -26.25 20.88 19.03
CA ALA A 492 -25.94 21.79 20.14
C ALA A 492 -27.20 22.40 20.80
N GLY A 493 -27.08 22.86 22.05
CA GLY A 493 -28.21 23.37 22.84
C GLY A 493 -28.37 24.90 22.83
N PRO A 494 -29.58 25.43 23.06
CA PRO A 494 -29.82 26.86 23.16
C PRO A 494 -29.18 27.45 24.45
N GLY A 495 -28.30 28.43 24.30
CA GLY A 495 -27.70 29.16 25.41
C GLY A 495 -28.67 30.15 26.06
N LEU A 496 -28.68 30.21 27.39
CA LEU A 496 -29.42 31.21 28.17
C LEU A 496 -28.55 32.46 28.46
N PRO A 497 -29.15 33.67 28.56
CA PRO A 497 -28.42 34.92 28.70
C PRO A 497 -27.88 35.16 30.13
N ASN A 498 -26.75 35.88 30.21
CA ASN A 498 -26.04 36.18 31.46
C ASN A 498 -26.73 37.25 32.32
N THR A 499 -26.74 37.03 33.63
CA THR A 499 -26.72 38.05 34.69
C THR A 499 -25.66 37.65 35.73
N GLY A 500 -25.10 38.60 36.50
CA GLY A 500 -23.89 38.35 37.31
C GLY A 500 -23.78 39.16 38.61
N PHE A 501 -22.55 39.23 39.14
CA PHE A 501 -22.15 39.79 40.46
C PHE A 501 -22.56 38.92 41.68
N PRO A 502 -22.00 39.18 42.89
CA PRO A 502 -20.56 39.10 43.18
C PRO A 502 -20.26 38.36 44.51
N LEU A 503 -19.00 37.99 44.77
CA LEU A 503 -18.52 37.60 46.11
C LEU A 503 -17.07 38.05 46.37
N ASP A 504 -16.71 38.11 47.65
CA ASP A 504 -15.55 38.83 48.19
C ASP A 504 -14.92 38.06 49.38
N VAL A 505 -13.69 38.43 49.78
CA VAL A 505 -12.90 37.95 50.96
C VAL A 505 -12.50 36.44 50.97
N PRO A 506 -11.50 35.97 51.78
CA PRO A 506 -10.22 35.57 51.16
C PRO A 506 -9.68 34.16 51.52
N ASP A 507 -8.54 33.81 50.92
CA ASP A 507 -7.82 32.53 51.03
C ASP A 507 -6.89 32.43 52.26
N MET A 508 -6.59 31.20 52.70
CA MET A 508 -5.65 30.85 53.79
C MET A 508 -4.89 29.56 53.43
N GLY A 509 -3.58 29.69 53.21
CA GLY A 509 -2.81 28.73 52.40
C GLY A 509 -2.19 27.52 53.09
N ALA A 510 -1.88 26.54 52.23
CA ALA A 510 -0.86 25.47 52.28
C ALA A 510 -0.18 25.08 53.61
N VAL A 511 -0.25 23.78 53.93
CA VAL A 511 0.76 23.05 54.73
C VAL A 511 1.08 21.72 54.03
N ALA A 512 2.36 21.34 53.96
CA ALA A 512 2.82 20.10 53.33
C ALA A 512 2.87 18.91 54.33
N PRO A 513 2.67 17.66 53.89
CA PRO A 513 2.76 16.48 54.75
C PRO A 513 4.20 15.99 54.92
N ALA A 514 4.52 15.49 56.11
CA ALA A 514 5.78 14.80 56.42
C ALA A 514 5.56 13.70 57.46
N ALA A 515 6.48 12.73 57.50
CA ALA A 515 6.50 11.55 58.37
C ALA A 515 5.35 10.53 58.18
N GLY A 516 5.56 9.33 58.72
CA GLY A 516 4.63 8.20 58.76
C GLY A 516 5.11 7.15 59.76
N GLY A 517 4.49 5.96 59.83
CA GLY A 517 5.09 4.83 60.55
C GLY A 517 4.16 3.67 60.93
N ILE A 518 4.80 2.50 61.13
CA ILE A 518 4.35 1.30 61.87
C ILE A 518 3.14 0.57 61.20
N VAL A 519 3.15 -0.74 60.86
CA VAL A 519 3.20 -1.98 61.68
C VAL A 519 3.51 -3.17 60.72
N VAL A 520 4.17 -4.31 61.03
CA VAL A 520 5.19 -4.79 62.01
C VAL A 520 5.82 -6.06 61.37
N PRO A 521 7.13 -6.35 61.51
CA PRO A 521 7.76 -7.55 60.93
C PRO A 521 7.72 -8.79 61.83
N LEU A 522 7.47 -9.99 61.25
CA LEU A 522 7.73 -11.37 61.74
C LEU A 522 7.35 -12.32 60.56
N LEU A 523 8.08 -13.39 60.17
CA LEU A 523 9.31 -14.00 60.69
C LEU A 523 10.34 -14.28 59.58
N MET A 524 11.59 -13.87 59.81
CA MET A 524 12.77 -14.53 59.21
C MET A 524 13.20 -15.66 60.13
N LEU A 525 12.77 -16.90 59.85
CA LEU A 525 13.17 -18.08 60.65
C LEU A 525 13.24 -19.38 59.80
N ALA A 526 13.82 -19.25 58.60
CA ALA A 526 14.02 -20.36 57.67
C ALA A 526 15.36 -21.11 57.94
N ALA A 527 15.45 -21.82 59.07
CA ALA A 527 16.58 -22.70 59.38
C ALA A 527 16.14 -23.94 60.19
N LEU A 528 16.70 -25.10 59.83
CA LEU A 528 16.58 -26.41 60.53
C LEU A 528 15.18 -27.07 60.59
N ALA A 529 14.72 -27.57 59.44
CA ALA A 529 13.97 -28.84 59.36
C ALA A 529 14.44 -29.65 58.14
N ARG A 530 14.43 -30.99 58.22
CA ARG A 530 15.01 -31.90 57.22
C ARG A 530 13.95 -32.76 56.53
N ARG A 531 14.14 -33.01 55.22
CA ARG A 531 13.65 -34.13 54.36
C ARG A 531 12.25 -34.00 53.70
N ARG A 532 12.27 -34.15 52.36
CA ARG A 532 11.23 -34.68 51.44
C ARG A 532 9.98 -33.80 51.27
N THR A 533 9.40 -33.58 50.09
CA THR A 533 9.57 -34.20 48.74
C THR A 533 9.73 -33.14 47.63
N ALA A 534 10.16 -33.54 46.44
CA ALA A 534 10.51 -32.64 45.33
C ALA A 534 9.33 -32.07 44.50
N ALA A 535 8.09 -32.19 44.97
CA ALA A 535 6.89 -31.80 44.20
C ALA A 535 6.53 -30.31 44.28
N ALA A 536 6.84 -29.63 45.40
CA ALA A 536 6.36 -28.27 45.66
C ALA A 536 7.05 -27.17 44.82
N ALA A 537 8.28 -27.41 44.36
CA ALA A 537 9.07 -26.39 43.64
C ALA A 537 8.51 -26.04 42.26
N MET A 538 7.80 -26.98 41.60
CA MET A 538 7.37 -26.81 40.22
C MET A 538 6.15 -25.88 40.07
N LEU A 539 5.24 -25.85 41.05
CA LEU A 539 4.10 -24.92 41.05
C LEU A 539 4.54 -23.45 41.22
N VAL A 540 5.57 -23.19 42.03
CA VAL A 540 6.03 -21.81 42.29
C VAL A 540 6.63 -21.17 41.03
N VAL A 541 7.38 -21.95 40.22
CA VAL A 541 7.94 -21.46 38.96
C VAL A 541 6.85 -21.15 37.93
N VAL A 542 5.82 -22.00 37.83
CA VAL A 542 4.65 -21.75 36.96
C VAL A 542 3.84 -20.54 37.43
N ALA A 543 3.68 -20.35 38.74
CA ALA A 543 2.97 -19.19 39.30
C ALA A 543 3.71 -17.86 39.02
N LEU A 544 5.04 -17.81 39.17
CA LEU A 544 5.80 -16.60 38.83
C LEU A 544 5.80 -16.33 37.32
N ALA A 545 5.89 -17.37 36.47
CA ALA A 545 5.79 -17.22 35.03
C ALA A 545 4.43 -16.62 34.60
N ALA A 546 3.32 -17.07 35.20
CA ALA A 546 1.99 -16.53 34.92
C ALA A 546 1.85 -15.03 35.29
N VAL A 547 2.45 -14.60 36.40
CA VAL A 547 2.43 -13.17 36.82
C VAL A 547 3.32 -12.30 35.94
N SER A 548 4.42 -12.83 35.38
CA SER A 548 5.33 -12.06 34.52
C SER A 548 4.76 -11.71 33.14
N VAL A 549 3.77 -12.45 32.62
CA VAL A 549 3.16 -12.17 31.30
C VAL A 549 2.12 -11.06 31.35
N ALA A 550 1.58 -10.73 32.54
CA ALA A 550 0.56 -9.68 32.72
C ALA A 550 1.12 -8.24 32.68
N ASN A 551 2.45 -8.06 32.82
CA ASN A 551 3.08 -6.76 33.08
C ASN A 551 4.18 -6.37 32.07
N ALA A 552 4.19 -6.98 30.88
CA ALA A 552 5.00 -6.47 29.76
C ALA A 552 4.37 -5.16 29.24
N PRO A 553 5.09 -4.02 29.24
CA PRO A 553 4.53 -2.77 28.73
C PRO A 553 4.26 -2.88 27.23
N SER A 554 3.10 -2.40 26.78
CA SER A 554 2.82 -2.27 25.37
C SER A 554 3.83 -1.32 24.72
N ARG A 555 4.33 -1.67 23.52
CA ARG A 555 5.17 -0.79 22.71
C ARG A 555 4.29 0.33 22.13
N ASN A 556 4.00 1.33 22.95
CA ASN A 556 3.32 2.55 22.54
C ASN A 556 4.19 3.27 21.48
N PRO A 557 3.70 3.48 20.23
CA PRO A 557 4.48 4.13 19.17
C PRO A 557 5.07 5.50 19.59
N ASN A 558 4.33 6.27 20.38
CA ASN A 558 4.75 7.59 20.86
C ASN A 558 6.09 7.54 21.63
N ALA A 559 6.39 6.43 22.31
CA ALA A 559 7.65 6.27 23.05
C ALA A 559 8.87 6.04 22.15
N ALA A 560 8.68 5.50 20.93
CA ALA A 560 9.75 5.39 19.94
C ALA A 560 9.97 6.73 19.20
N VAL A 561 8.87 7.45 18.90
CA VAL A 561 8.90 8.77 18.26
C VAL A 561 9.63 9.80 19.12
N ALA A 562 9.48 9.75 20.45
CA ALA A 562 10.19 10.64 21.37
C ALA A 562 11.73 10.57 21.25
N SER A 563 12.28 9.49 20.69
CA SER A 563 13.72 9.37 20.39
C SER A 563 14.14 9.98 19.05
N ALA A 564 13.19 10.41 18.22
CA ALA A 564 13.44 10.85 16.84
C ALA A 564 13.46 12.37 16.64
N HIS A 565 13.09 13.14 17.67
CA HIS A 565 13.00 14.59 17.60
C HIS A 565 14.23 15.24 18.27
N GLN A 566 15.22 15.63 17.48
CA GLN A 566 16.32 16.48 17.98
C GLN A 566 15.86 17.95 18.05
N PRO A 567 16.09 18.69 19.16
CA PRO A 567 15.40 19.96 19.42
C PRO A 567 15.96 21.18 18.68
N VAL A 568 15.16 22.25 18.57
CA VAL A 568 15.62 23.59 18.14
C VAL A 568 15.93 24.45 19.37
N ALA A 569 17.20 24.80 19.56
CA ALA A 569 17.68 25.55 20.72
C ALA A 569 17.16 27.00 20.77
N VAL A 570 16.75 27.46 21.96
CA VAL A 570 16.22 28.81 22.19
C VAL A 570 17.19 29.62 23.06
N ALA A 571 17.43 30.89 22.71
CA ALA A 571 18.25 31.79 23.52
C ALA A 571 17.45 32.34 24.72
N ALA A 572 18.02 32.25 25.93
CA ALA A 572 17.34 32.66 27.16
C ALA A 572 17.30 34.20 27.34
N VAL A 573 16.14 34.71 27.77
CA VAL A 573 15.88 36.14 28.05
C VAL A 573 15.05 36.25 29.36
N PRO A 574 15.22 37.29 30.20
CA PRO A 574 14.59 37.34 31.53
C PRO A 574 13.05 37.40 31.53
N SER A 575 12.46 36.85 32.61
CA SER A 575 11.01 36.72 32.81
C SER A 575 10.37 37.94 33.48
N ALA A 576 9.11 38.21 33.12
CA ALA A 576 8.18 39.00 33.92
C ALA A 576 6.78 38.34 33.88
N ALA A 577 6.15 38.20 35.05
CA ALA A 577 4.82 37.58 35.22
C ALA A 577 4.01 38.33 36.28
N PRO A 578 2.67 38.13 36.32
CA PRO A 578 2.11 37.30 37.38
C PRO A 578 1.05 36.28 36.92
N ALA A 579 0.64 35.38 37.82
CA ALA A 579 -0.26 34.22 37.60
C ALA A 579 -1.73 34.53 38.06
N ALA A 580 -2.79 33.99 37.46
CA ALA A 580 -3.46 32.67 37.68
C ALA A 580 -4.03 32.44 39.10
N GLY A 581 -5.13 31.70 39.33
CA GLY A 581 -6.03 30.94 38.42
C GLY A 581 -7.52 31.31 38.60
N VAL A 582 -8.51 30.41 38.74
CA VAL A 582 -8.52 28.92 38.80
C VAL A 582 -9.71 28.37 37.96
N SER A 583 -10.62 27.50 38.43
CA SER A 583 -11.73 26.90 37.65
C SER A 583 -12.82 26.20 38.51
N LYS A 584 -14.00 25.90 37.93
CA LYS A 584 -14.81 24.71 38.29
C LYS A 584 -15.62 24.12 37.10
N THR A 585 -15.13 22.96 36.62
CA THR A 585 -15.86 21.87 35.92
C THR A 585 -16.97 22.18 34.90
N GLY A 586 -16.54 22.21 33.63
CA GLY A 586 -17.26 21.75 32.43
C GLY A 586 -16.23 21.19 31.45
N THR A 587 -16.59 20.28 30.53
CA THR A 587 -15.61 19.67 29.59
C THR A 587 -14.98 20.74 28.70
N ARG A 588 -13.65 20.91 28.81
CA ARG A 588 -12.93 22.10 28.32
C ARG A 588 -12.84 22.12 26.80
N ALA A 589 -13.15 23.27 26.22
CA ALA A 589 -12.67 23.61 24.89
C ALA A 589 -11.12 23.69 24.89
N VAL A 590 -10.51 23.29 23.78
CA VAL A 590 -9.06 23.29 23.58
C VAL A 590 -8.70 24.16 22.39
N TRP A 591 -7.46 24.65 22.36
CA TRP A 591 -6.91 25.33 21.19
C TRP A 591 -6.82 24.36 20.00
N ARG A 592 -7.02 24.82 18.77
CA ARG A 592 -6.83 24.03 17.53
C ARG A 592 -6.06 24.82 16.47
N LEU A 593 -5.27 24.11 15.66
CA LEU A 593 -4.65 24.60 14.44
C LEU A 593 -5.31 23.89 13.25
N VAL A 594 -5.85 24.68 12.32
CA VAL A 594 -6.48 24.22 11.09
C VAL A 594 -5.68 24.71 9.89
N ILE A 595 -5.37 23.81 8.96
CA ILE A 595 -4.69 24.11 7.69
C ILE A 595 -5.30 23.22 6.59
N GLU A 596 -6.35 23.74 5.96
CA GLU A 596 -7.25 22.99 5.08
C GLU A 596 -6.51 22.30 3.92
N LYS A 597 -5.59 23.03 3.25
CA LYS A 597 -4.80 22.55 2.10
C LYS A 597 -4.01 21.25 2.37
N ILE A 598 -3.66 20.99 3.64
CA ILE A 598 -2.85 19.84 4.04
C ILE A 598 -3.55 18.93 5.08
N GLY A 599 -4.87 19.06 5.23
CA GLY A 599 -5.69 18.18 6.08
C GLY A 599 -5.46 18.31 7.58
N VAL A 600 -4.77 19.35 8.05
CA VAL A 600 -4.49 19.53 9.49
C VAL A 600 -5.70 20.13 10.19
N ASP A 601 -6.24 19.44 11.21
CA ASP A 601 -7.15 19.98 12.22
C ASP A 601 -6.79 19.42 13.61
N ALA A 602 -5.71 19.96 14.17
CA ALA A 602 -5.01 19.37 15.31
C ALA A 602 -5.23 20.16 16.61
N PRO A 603 -5.43 19.49 17.77
CA PRO A 603 -5.35 20.13 19.07
C PRO A 603 -3.97 20.76 19.29
N ILE A 604 -3.94 22.00 19.76
CA ILE A 604 -2.71 22.67 20.20
C ILE A 604 -2.54 22.45 21.71
N GLU A 605 -1.50 21.73 22.10
CA GLU A 605 -1.04 21.66 23.49
C GLU A 605 -0.01 22.77 23.80
N ARG A 606 0.23 23.00 25.10
CA ARG A 606 1.17 24.03 25.57
C ARG A 606 2.50 23.38 25.94
N VAL A 607 3.54 23.65 25.16
CA VAL A 607 4.90 23.16 25.40
C VAL A 607 5.80 24.27 25.94
N GLY A 608 6.78 23.89 26.77
CA GLY A 608 7.81 24.77 27.30
C GLY A 608 9.16 24.52 26.62
N VAL A 609 10.24 24.65 27.39
CA VAL A 609 11.55 24.08 27.02
C VAL A 609 11.80 22.74 27.72
N ASP A 610 12.63 21.92 27.09
CA ASP A 610 13.19 20.70 27.64
C ASP A 610 14.44 20.99 28.52
N PRO A 611 15.07 19.97 29.14
CA PRO A 611 16.31 20.16 29.92
C PRO A 611 17.49 20.69 29.10
N ALA A 612 17.47 20.58 27.77
CA ALA A 612 18.48 21.12 26.85
C ALA A 612 18.21 22.59 26.46
N HIS A 613 17.21 23.26 27.08
CA HIS A 613 16.80 24.64 26.82
C HIS A 613 16.28 24.87 25.39
N ALA A 614 15.69 23.84 24.81
CA ALA A 614 15.12 23.86 23.47
C ALA A 614 13.61 23.60 23.53
N MET A 615 12.86 23.99 22.49
CA MET A 615 11.41 23.82 22.46
C MET A 615 11.03 22.33 22.57
N ALA A 616 10.20 21.98 23.55
CA ALA A 616 9.76 20.61 23.75
C ALA A 616 8.73 20.19 22.68
N PRO A 617 8.79 18.95 22.14
CA PRO A 617 7.83 18.47 21.14
C PRO A 617 6.45 18.16 21.74
N PRO A 618 5.39 18.10 20.90
CA PRO A 618 4.07 17.67 21.35
C PRO A 618 4.01 16.19 21.76
N SER A 619 3.09 15.87 22.68
CA SER A 619 2.96 14.55 23.31
C SER A 619 2.41 13.43 22.42
N SER A 620 1.79 13.75 21.28
CA SER A 620 1.22 12.81 20.33
C SER A 620 1.50 13.17 18.87
N LEU A 621 1.57 12.16 18.00
CA LEU A 621 1.68 12.31 16.54
C LEU A 621 0.54 13.13 15.91
N SER A 622 -0.61 13.21 16.57
CA SER A 622 -1.83 13.89 16.12
C SER A 622 -2.06 15.26 16.76
N THR A 623 -1.10 15.77 17.54
CA THR A 623 -1.18 17.05 18.27
C THR A 623 0.00 17.95 17.92
N VAL A 624 -0.19 19.26 18.02
CA VAL A 624 0.87 20.25 17.81
C VAL A 624 1.16 21.01 19.10
N GLY A 625 2.42 21.37 19.34
CA GLY A 625 2.86 22.04 20.58
C GLY A 625 3.12 23.52 20.33
N TRP A 626 2.34 24.41 20.92
CA TRP A 626 2.64 25.85 20.91
C TRP A 626 3.61 26.22 22.05
N TYR A 627 4.67 26.95 21.71
CA TYR A 627 5.69 27.44 22.65
C TYR A 627 5.11 28.49 23.60
N ALA A 628 4.58 28.04 24.74
CA ALA A 628 3.77 28.84 25.65
C ALA A 628 4.56 29.88 26.47
N ILE A 629 5.86 30.00 26.25
CA ILE A 629 6.76 31.04 26.79
C ILE A 629 6.82 32.25 25.83
N GLY A 630 6.51 32.05 24.53
CA GLY A 630 6.45 33.10 23.52
C GLY A 630 5.05 33.73 23.37
N PRO A 631 4.86 34.61 22.36
CA PRO A 631 3.56 35.18 22.01
C PRO A 631 2.51 34.10 21.70
N SER A 632 1.26 34.33 22.08
CA SER A 632 0.15 33.46 21.67
C SER A 632 -0.33 33.79 20.24
N PRO A 633 -0.84 32.82 19.46
CA PRO A 633 -1.23 33.05 18.07
C PRO A 633 -2.23 34.20 17.89
N GLY A 634 -1.75 35.30 17.32
CA GLY A 634 -2.50 36.55 17.09
C GLY A 634 -2.06 37.74 17.95
N GLN A 635 -1.15 37.54 18.91
CA GLN A 635 -0.45 38.63 19.59
C GLN A 635 0.75 39.13 18.77
N PRO A 636 1.24 40.36 19.01
CA PRO A 636 2.48 40.87 18.43
C PRO A 636 3.68 39.94 18.69
N GLY A 637 4.56 39.80 17.68
CA GLY A 637 5.65 38.83 17.67
C GLY A 637 5.27 37.49 17.03
N ASP A 638 6.14 36.49 17.19
CA ASP A 638 6.11 35.20 16.51
C ASP A 638 5.65 34.08 17.46
N ALA A 639 4.42 33.60 17.23
CA ALA A 639 3.91 32.41 17.91
C ALA A 639 4.46 31.15 17.22
N VAL A 640 5.24 30.35 17.94
CA VAL A 640 5.89 29.16 17.37
C VAL A 640 5.12 27.88 17.74
N ILE A 641 4.84 27.04 16.75
CA ILE A 641 4.19 25.73 16.93
C ILE A 641 5.05 24.64 16.30
N ASP A 642 5.41 23.62 17.08
CA ASP A 642 6.11 22.42 16.61
C ASP A 642 5.11 21.26 16.39
N GLY A 643 5.41 20.37 15.45
CA GLY A 643 4.61 19.19 15.19
C GLY A 643 5.42 18.07 14.55
N HIS A 644 5.06 16.83 14.87
CA HIS A 644 5.75 15.65 14.34
C HIS A 644 5.59 15.52 12.83
N TYR A 645 6.69 15.19 12.15
CA TYR A 645 6.68 14.76 10.74
C TYR A 645 6.26 13.28 10.61
N GLY A 646 6.62 12.48 11.63
CA GLY A 646 6.34 11.05 11.72
C GLY A 646 7.61 10.21 11.82
N LEU A 647 7.48 8.92 11.55
CA LEU A 647 8.56 8.01 11.19
C LEU A 647 8.45 7.69 9.69
N PRO A 648 9.46 7.07 9.04
CA PRO A 648 9.39 6.72 7.62
C PRO A 648 8.10 5.99 7.22
N SER A 649 7.67 5.00 8.03
CA SER A 649 6.47 4.18 7.83
C SER A 649 5.21 4.65 8.57
N TYR A 650 5.24 5.82 9.24
CA TYR A 650 4.11 6.33 10.03
C TYR A 650 4.06 7.87 9.93
N PRO A 651 3.21 8.47 9.07
CA PRO A 651 3.07 9.91 8.98
C PRO A 651 2.46 10.51 10.24
N ALA A 652 2.62 11.82 10.43
CA ALA A 652 2.12 12.56 11.57
C ALA A 652 1.65 13.96 11.17
N VAL A 653 1.15 14.73 12.15
CA VAL A 653 0.41 15.98 11.94
C VAL A 653 1.05 17.00 10.98
N PHE A 654 2.38 17.09 10.92
CA PHE A 654 3.10 18.00 10.02
C PHE A 654 3.88 17.31 8.89
N ARG A 655 3.57 16.06 8.54
CA ARG A 655 4.12 15.35 7.35
C ARG A 655 4.02 16.22 6.10
N ASN A 656 2.84 16.79 5.86
CA ASN A 656 2.51 17.55 4.66
C ASN A 656 2.76 19.07 4.78
N LEU A 657 3.43 19.53 5.86
CA LEU A 657 3.75 20.96 6.06
C LEU A 657 4.61 21.55 4.91
N HIS A 658 5.31 20.69 4.18
CA HIS A 658 6.15 21.06 3.03
C HIS A 658 5.35 21.49 1.79
N ALA A 659 4.06 21.14 1.70
CA ALA A 659 3.16 21.54 0.61
C ALA A 659 2.54 22.95 0.79
N LEU A 660 3.01 23.71 1.79
CA LEU A 660 2.54 25.07 2.05
C LEU A 660 3.35 26.11 1.28
N GLU A 661 2.63 26.96 0.56
CA GLU A 661 3.09 27.95 -0.38
C GLU A 661 2.66 29.37 0.05
N ARG A 662 3.24 30.39 -0.60
CA ARG A 662 2.97 31.79 -0.26
C ARG A 662 1.51 32.17 -0.56
N GLY A 663 0.76 32.50 0.49
CA GLY A 663 -0.64 32.93 0.42
C GLY A 663 -1.63 31.99 1.11
N ASP A 664 -1.25 30.72 1.34
CA ASP A 664 -2.07 29.70 1.96
C ASP A 664 -2.58 30.11 3.35
N ALA A 665 -3.81 29.74 3.66
CA ALA A 665 -4.47 30.10 4.93
C ALA A 665 -4.14 29.08 6.04
N LEU A 666 -3.75 29.60 7.20
CA LEU A 666 -3.67 28.87 8.47
C LEU A 666 -4.67 29.50 9.44
N VAL A 667 -5.42 28.72 10.20
CA VAL A 667 -6.36 29.26 11.20
C VAL A 667 -6.05 28.67 12.58
N VAL A 668 -5.84 29.53 13.57
CA VAL A 668 -5.76 29.12 14.98
C VAL A 668 -7.05 29.45 15.69
N ILE A 669 -7.71 28.42 16.23
CA ILE A 669 -8.94 28.52 17.00
C ILE A 669 -8.59 28.53 18.50
N TRP A 670 -9.00 29.58 19.19
CA TRP A 670 -8.86 29.76 20.63
C TRP A 670 -9.98 29.00 21.39
N PRO A 671 -9.80 28.66 22.68
CA PRO A 671 -10.82 27.94 23.47
C PRO A 671 -12.13 28.71 23.72
N ASP A 672 -12.14 30.02 23.47
CA ASP A 672 -13.33 30.88 23.49
C ASP A 672 -14.07 30.90 22.14
N GLY A 673 -13.60 30.14 21.15
CA GLY A 673 -14.12 30.09 19.78
C GLY A 673 -13.54 31.16 18.85
N ARG A 674 -12.72 32.09 19.34
CA ARG A 674 -12.10 33.13 18.49
C ARG A 674 -11.12 32.49 17.52
N GLN A 675 -11.24 32.86 16.24
CA GLN A 675 -10.32 32.43 15.20
C GLN A 675 -9.31 33.54 14.89
N VAL A 676 -8.07 33.15 14.58
CA VAL A 676 -7.04 34.04 14.04
C VAL A 676 -6.52 33.40 12.76
N THR A 677 -6.78 34.06 11.62
CA THR A 677 -6.31 33.62 10.31
C THR A 677 -4.93 34.21 10.02
N PHE A 678 -4.05 33.40 9.47
CA PHE A 678 -2.73 33.79 8.98
C PHE A 678 -2.59 33.42 7.50
N ARG A 679 -1.71 34.10 6.78
CA ARG A 679 -1.28 33.71 5.44
C ARG A 679 0.21 33.41 5.39
N VAL A 680 0.57 32.26 4.82
CA VAL A 680 1.96 31.83 4.66
C VAL A 680 2.73 32.85 3.81
N THR A 681 3.92 33.22 4.27
CA THR A 681 4.78 34.24 3.62
C THR A 681 6.09 33.69 3.10
N SER A 682 6.63 32.66 3.74
CA SER A 682 7.88 31.99 3.37
C SER A 682 8.00 30.65 4.07
N SER A 683 8.66 29.69 3.41
CA SER A 683 9.19 28.48 4.03
C SER A 683 10.72 28.50 3.95
N VAL A 684 11.39 27.82 4.88
CA VAL A 684 12.84 27.59 4.87
C VAL A 684 13.17 26.21 5.40
N VAL A 685 14.09 25.52 4.74
CA VAL A 685 14.64 24.24 5.19
C VAL A 685 16.07 24.46 5.66
N ILE A 686 16.39 24.02 6.87
CA ILE A 686 17.72 24.13 7.49
C ILE A 686 18.23 22.76 7.92
N ALA A 687 19.55 22.54 7.94
CA ALA A 687 20.11 21.32 8.52
C ALA A 687 19.77 21.24 10.02
N ARG A 688 19.58 20.03 10.58
CA ARG A 688 19.10 19.84 11.96
C ARG A 688 19.95 20.49 13.06
N ASN A 689 21.23 20.77 12.77
CA ASN A 689 22.19 21.42 13.67
C ASN A 689 22.49 22.88 13.29
N ALA A 690 21.76 23.48 12.35
CA ALA A 690 21.93 24.87 11.95
C ALA A 690 21.32 25.83 13.00
N PRO A 691 21.84 27.08 13.13
CA PRO A 691 21.21 28.09 13.97
C PRO A 691 19.79 28.43 13.47
N ALA A 692 18.91 28.77 14.40
CA ALA A 692 17.54 29.19 14.09
C ALA A 692 17.51 30.45 13.19
N PRO A 693 16.55 30.56 12.23
CA PRO A 693 16.40 31.75 11.41
C PRO A 693 16.11 33.01 12.24
N SER A 694 16.60 34.15 11.76
CA SER A 694 16.45 35.43 12.47
C SER A 694 14.99 35.86 12.60
N GLY A 695 14.55 36.04 13.85
CA GLY A 695 13.18 36.46 14.18
C GLY A 695 12.23 35.32 14.55
N LEU A 696 12.63 34.05 14.41
CA LEU A 696 11.92 32.93 15.03
C LEU A 696 11.92 33.10 16.56
N PHE A 697 10.80 32.81 17.23
CA PHE A 697 10.57 33.10 18.66
C PHE A 697 10.61 34.59 19.06
N GLY A 698 10.63 35.52 18.10
CA GLY A 698 10.74 36.96 18.37
C GLY A 698 9.50 37.54 19.06
N THR A 699 9.64 38.21 20.20
CA THR A 699 8.54 38.71 21.04
C THR A 699 7.93 40.05 20.61
N GLY A 700 8.21 40.53 19.38
CA GLY A 700 7.74 41.83 18.92
C GLY A 700 7.69 41.98 17.40
N GLY A 701 6.98 43.01 16.94
CA GLY A 701 6.61 43.22 15.54
C GLY A 701 5.16 42.80 15.25
N ALA A 702 4.79 42.74 13.97
CA ALA A 702 3.46 42.28 13.55
C ALA A 702 3.21 40.82 13.98
N PRO A 703 1.95 40.41 14.27
CA PRO A 703 1.63 39.03 14.63
C PRO A 703 2.02 38.03 13.54
N LYS A 704 2.80 37.03 13.94
CA LYS A 704 3.28 35.93 13.10
C LYS A 704 2.93 34.57 13.71
N LEU A 705 2.91 33.56 12.86
CA LEU A 705 2.80 32.15 13.20
C LEU A 705 3.90 31.40 12.45
N SER A 706 4.81 30.75 13.18
CA SER A 706 5.86 29.91 12.60
C SER A 706 5.64 28.45 12.98
N LEU A 707 5.49 27.59 11.98
CA LEU A 707 5.26 26.15 12.12
C LEU A 707 6.58 25.40 11.88
N ILE A 708 6.97 24.50 12.78
CA ILE A 708 8.24 23.76 12.74
C ILE A 708 7.98 22.26 12.64
N THR A 709 8.75 21.56 11.79
CA THR A 709 8.76 20.09 11.73
C THR A 709 10.10 19.51 11.27
N CYS A 710 10.25 18.19 11.34
CA CYS A 710 11.36 17.43 10.77
C CYS A 710 11.32 17.40 9.23
N ALA A 711 12.46 17.34 8.55
CA ALA A 711 12.55 17.35 7.09
C ALA A 711 13.81 16.64 6.54
N GLY A 712 13.81 16.37 5.22
CA GLY A 712 14.95 15.78 4.51
C GLY A 712 15.08 14.26 4.73
N ALA A 713 16.26 13.70 4.46
CA ALA A 713 16.51 12.26 4.63
C ALA A 713 16.45 11.81 6.10
N TRP A 714 16.06 10.56 6.32
CA TRP A 714 16.08 9.87 7.61
C TRP A 714 17.47 9.31 7.92
N ASP A 715 18.04 9.69 9.06
CA ASP A 715 19.32 9.18 9.57
C ASP A 715 19.06 8.00 10.50
N GLN A 716 19.20 6.77 9.98
CA GLN A 716 19.02 5.54 10.77
C GLN A 716 19.97 5.44 11.97
N GLY A 717 21.18 6.02 11.88
CA GLY A 717 22.20 5.95 12.92
C GLY A 717 21.95 6.92 14.09
N GLN A 718 21.09 7.92 13.91
CA GLN A 718 20.65 8.86 14.95
C GLN A 718 19.13 8.80 15.21
N ALA A 719 18.41 7.97 14.47
CA ALA A 719 16.95 7.84 14.46
C ALA A 719 16.18 9.17 14.28
N THR A 720 16.74 10.17 13.60
CA THR A 720 16.12 11.50 13.37
C THR A 720 16.24 11.90 11.90
N TYR A 721 15.36 12.78 11.46
CA TYR A 721 15.51 13.47 10.18
C TYR A 721 16.70 14.45 10.18
N THR A 722 17.35 14.60 9.02
CA THR A 722 18.57 15.39 8.79
C THR A 722 18.37 16.91 8.77
N HIS A 723 17.15 17.38 8.50
CA HIS A 723 16.80 18.80 8.37
C HIS A 723 15.57 19.17 9.23
N ARG A 724 15.27 20.46 9.31
CA ARG A 724 14.03 21.02 9.85
C ARG A 724 13.40 21.92 8.79
N LEU A 725 12.08 21.83 8.65
CA LEU A 725 11.27 22.77 7.86
C LEU A 725 10.64 23.78 8.82
N ILE A 726 10.69 25.05 8.45
CA ILE A 726 10.04 26.15 9.16
C ILE A 726 9.16 26.90 8.14
N VAL A 727 7.86 27.00 8.41
CA VAL A 727 6.90 27.76 7.58
C VAL A 727 6.40 28.97 8.39
N THR A 728 6.65 30.18 7.90
CA THR A 728 6.28 31.42 8.59
C THR A 728 5.15 32.14 7.86
N ALA A 729 4.10 32.47 8.62
CA ALA A 729 2.92 33.19 8.20
C ALA A 729 2.73 34.49 9.00
N VAL A 730 1.99 35.44 8.43
CA VAL A 730 1.57 36.69 9.10
C VAL A 730 0.06 36.69 9.29
N ALA A 731 -0.45 37.31 10.35
CA ALA A 731 -1.89 37.42 10.54
C ALA A 731 -2.55 38.18 9.37
N ALA A 732 -3.68 37.66 8.88
CA ALA A 732 -4.59 38.40 8.03
C ALA A 732 -5.40 39.37 8.90
N GLY A 733 -5.54 40.62 8.45
CA GLY A 733 -6.35 41.65 9.10
C GLY A 733 -7.81 41.60 8.68
#